data_AF-A0A5A9Z128-F1
#
_entry.id   AF-A0A5A9Z128-F1
#
_cell.length_a   1.000
_cell.length_b   1.000
_cell.length_c   1.000
_cell.angle_alpha   90.00
_cell.angle_beta   90.00
_cell.angle_gamma   90.00
#
_symmetry.space_group_name_H-M   'P 1'
#
loop_
_entity.id
_entity.type
_entity.pdbx_description
1 polymer ?
#
loop_
_entity_poly.entity_id
_entity_poly.type
_entity_poly.pdbx_seq_one_letter_code
_entity_poly.pdbx_strand_id
1 'polypeptide(L)'
;MNDKKPSSMPKAFSMFDPWSFASALSEYGVDAWQRSILFADVRRQRGDQYREHLQEEVPNVLSFDCEIVKSGLEFTRPINYGMVRILPTADITIDPVKRPFIVIDPRAGHGPGIAGFKPDSEIGAAMKAGHACYFVGFLPDPVPGQTVEDVMRGLAHFVRHVGELHDSCIGKPAVIGNCQAGWLVMMAASLWPELFGPLIVAGAPLSYWAGNNPMRYGGGLTGGSWLTALTSDLGAGRFDGAWLVENFEKLDPANTWWAKNYHLYANVDTEGPRYLEFEKYWGGYVFLNDVEMQYIVDNLFIGNRLSSAELITSDGLRIDLRNIRSPIVVFCSYGDNITPPPQALGWITDLYRNDEDVASHDQTIVYTTHDSIGHLGIFVSGKVGRKEHVEFTSNIDLIDLLPAGVYQATVDDNPDASQSPHGPDSHDAYFMALHRRTLDDVRNIVKPDPASDHRFRAAARVSETNLALYKTFVQPWVQGMVTPEIASMMQTLHPLRMSYEWWSSTNALAPTVAGAATRLRDDRREMMPDNPFWQVQENVSTMIVRLLDSYRDQRDQMYAWLFEGLYGSPLVQALTGYSADSVLPARNHPGDSPEHLAFVERELARIRDRMTEGGLLEATVRAIFYILRTRGEADERHFGHALKFHGPERPGDFNMASFRALVRDQAVLLAHDTKAAIEAIPTLLQRANADDIRERAQDLERLVTSRGNLLTEEEASLQRILALFEQSAPAKKLDVEKSSISAPTAPEPKLASISTHRTPLSHSTQPQRSALPTATSATEKIPAMPAKKASSVARQLPASATKNSSATKDNVTAAPKPSSSLKDGAASEGKASFRMKDATPSTDTNSPSLKDATVSTGKVTSSLEAPTAQAKTIATPAIDLASSTTKAAALENQGPASAKTTTAPETKPPFSAQKIAAPSSTAATSATKAAAPVTDTPAAVKNTSAPITKTPAPAKKAAAPITKTPAPAKKAAAPVTKTPAPAKKAAVPTATTGKKATTSAKQLAALPAKALPSAKKATSAKTAHSRQPVAQKVSRTTTAKVAPKRGSKQ
;
A
#
# COMPACT_ATOMS: atom_id res chain seq x y z
N MET A 1 -16.11 5.95 -36.51
CA MET A 1 -17.52 5.85 -36.96
C MET A 1 -17.52 5.38 -38.42
N ASN A 2 -18.52 4.60 -38.83
CA ASN A 2 -18.81 4.32 -40.24
C ASN A 2 -20.05 5.14 -40.65
N ASP A 3 -20.02 5.77 -41.82
CA ASP A 3 -21.16 6.55 -42.33
C ASP A 3 -22.33 5.65 -42.75
N LYS A 4 -23.29 5.45 -41.84
CA LYS A 4 -24.66 5.15 -42.24
C LYS A 4 -25.32 6.45 -42.69
N LYS A 5 -25.84 6.47 -43.93
CA LYS A 5 -26.81 7.49 -44.37
C LYS A 5 -27.94 7.63 -43.35
N PRO A 6 -28.57 8.81 -43.20
CA PRO A 6 -29.74 8.95 -42.34
C PRO A 6 -30.83 7.98 -42.81
N SER A 7 -31.09 6.95 -42.00
CA SER A 7 -32.29 6.15 -42.13
C SER A 7 -33.51 7.04 -41.93
N SER A 8 -34.63 6.66 -42.54
CA SER A 8 -35.93 7.31 -42.32
C SER A 8 -36.21 7.51 -40.82
N MET A 9 -36.93 8.57 -40.47
CA MET A 9 -37.43 8.80 -39.11
C MET A 9 -37.95 7.49 -38.51
N PRO A 10 -37.62 7.16 -37.24
CA PRO A 10 -38.14 5.95 -36.61
C PRO A 10 -39.67 6.00 -36.69
N LYS A 11 -40.27 4.91 -37.18
CA LYS A 11 -41.73 4.78 -37.18
C LYS A 11 -42.18 4.93 -35.72
N ALA A 12 -42.99 5.94 -35.43
CA ALA A 12 -43.48 6.17 -34.08
C ALA A 12 -44.16 4.91 -33.56
N PHE A 13 -43.56 4.26 -32.56
CA PHE A 13 -44.11 3.04 -31.98
C PHE A 13 -45.46 3.36 -31.33
N SER A 14 -46.53 2.83 -31.91
CA SER A 14 -47.88 3.00 -31.38
C SER A 14 -48.19 1.87 -30.43
N MET A 15 -48.23 2.15 -29.13
CA MET A 15 -48.81 1.24 -28.12
C MET A 15 -50.29 0.89 -28.44
N PHE A 16 -50.92 1.63 -29.36
CA PHE A 16 -52.30 1.46 -29.80
C PHE A 16 -52.42 0.69 -31.14
N ASP A 17 -51.33 0.22 -31.73
CA ASP A 17 -51.36 -0.82 -32.78
C ASP A 17 -51.03 -2.20 -32.15
N PRO A 18 -52.02 -3.10 -32.00
CA PRO A 18 -51.81 -4.42 -31.42
C PRO A 18 -50.77 -5.26 -32.16
N TRP A 19 -50.56 -5.06 -33.46
CA TRP A 19 -49.63 -5.88 -34.24
C TRP A 19 -48.17 -5.48 -33.98
N SER A 20 -47.83 -4.18 -34.02
CA SER A 20 -46.49 -3.72 -33.63
C SER A 20 -46.17 -4.03 -32.17
N PHE A 21 -47.15 -3.91 -31.26
CA PHE A 21 -47.00 -4.31 -29.86
C PHE A 21 -46.70 -5.81 -29.72
N ALA A 22 -47.45 -6.68 -30.41
CA ALA A 22 -47.24 -8.12 -30.38
C ALA A 22 -45.89 -8.55 -30.99
N SER A 23 -45.44 -7.91 -32.08
CA SER A 23 -44.12 -8.15 -32.68
C SER A 23 -43.00 -7.79 -31.69
N ALA A 24 -43.02 -6.57 -31.15
CA ALA A 24 -42.01 -6.09 -30.21
C ALA A 24 -41.96 -6.96 -28.93
N LEU A 25 -43.10 -7.42 -28.43
CA LEU A 25 -43.18 -8.32 -27.27
C LEU A 25 -42.63 -9.72 -27.59
N SER A 26 -42.91 -10.25 -28.78
CA SER A 26 -42.41 -11.55 -29.24
C SER A 26 -40.89 -11.53 -29.46
N GLU A 27 -40.37 -10.48 -30.11
CA GLU A 27 -38.94 -10.24 -30.31
C GLU A 27 -38.19 -10.17 -28.96
N TYR A 28 -38.69 -9.34 -28.04
CA TYR A 28 -38.14 -9.24 -26.69
C TYR A 28 -38.24 -10.56 -25.91
N GLY A 29 -39.34 -11.30 -26.05
CA GLY A 29 -39.55 -12.59 -25.38
C GLY A 29 -38.55 -13.68 -25.83
N VAL A 30 -38.28 -13.77 -27.14
CA VAL A 30 -37.26 -14.67 -27.69
C VAL A 30 -35.88 -14.27 -27.21
N ASP A 31 -35.53 -12.99 -27.34
CA ASP A 31 -34.22 -12.43 -26.98
C ASP A 31 -33.92 -12.57 -25.47
N ALA A 32 -34.89 -12.27 -24.60
CA ALA A 32 -34.78 -12.45 -23.15
C ALA A 32 -34.66 -13.92 -22.74
N TRP A 33 -35.36 -14.84 -23.41
CA TRP A 33 -35.22 -16.29 -23.20
C TRP A 33 -33.82 -16.78 -23.62
N GLN A 34 -33.30 -16.32 -24.76
CA GLN A 34 -31.93 -16.63 -25.19
C GLN A 34 -30.89 -16.12 -24.19
N ARG A 35 -30.98 -14.83 -23.78
CA ARG A 35 -30.10 -14.26 -22.77
C ARG A 35 -30.14 -15.02 -21.45
N SER A 36 -31.32 -15.49 -21.03
CA SER A 36 -31.48 -16.28 -19.80
C SER A 36 -30.71 -17.60 -19.82
N ILE A 37 -30.70 -18.30 -20.97
CA ILE A 37 -29.94 -19.55 -21.14
C ILE A 37 -28.42 -19.27 -21.23
N LEU A 38 -28.01 -18.23 -21.96
CA LEU A 38 -26.61 -17.81 -22.03
C LEU A 38 -26.07 -17.37 -20.67
N PHE A 39 -26.87 -16.63 -19.88
CA PHE A 39 -26.54 -16.21 -18.52
C PHE A 39 -26.39 -17.42 -17.60
N ALA A 40 -27.30 -18.39 -17.68
CA ALA A 40 -27.19 -19.64 -16.94
C ALA A 40 -25.94 -20.43 -17.32
N ASP A 41 -25.54 -20.44 -18.60
CA ASP A 41 -24.28 -21.08 -19.03
C ASP A 41 -23.02 -20.35 -18.52
N VAL A 42 -22.99 -19.02 -18.51
CA VAL A 42 -21.88 -18.26 -17.88
C VAL A 42 -21.84 -18.50 -16.38
N ARG A 43 -22.99 -18.50 -15.69
CA ARG A 43 -23.06 -18.83 -14.26
C ARG A 43 -22.63 -20.28 -13.96
N ARG A 44 -22.85 -21.24 -14.88
CA ARG A 44 -22.33 -22.61 -14.80
C ARG A 44 -20.81 -22.63 -14.92
N GLN A 45 -20.26 -21.91 -15.90
CA GLN A 45 -18.81 -21.76 -16.09
C GLN A 45 -18.15 -21.14 -14.84
N ARG A 46 -18.80 -20.20 -14.16
CA ARG A 46 -18.35 -19.64 -12.86
C ARG A 46 -18.20 -20.71 -11.78
N GLY A 47 -19.15 -21.64 -11.71
CA GLY A 47 -19.11 -22.77 -10.77
C GLY A 47 -18.01 -23.78 -11.11
N ASP A 48 -17.82 -24.10 -12.39
CA ASP A 48 -16.75 -24.99 -12.85
C ASP A 48 -15.36 -24.39 -12.59
N GLN A 49 -15.18 -23.12 -12.91
CA GLN A 49 -13.95 -22.35 -12.70
C GLN A 49 -13.58 -22.25 -11.21
N TYR A 50 -14.55 -22.04 -10.33
CA TYR A 50 -14.33 -22.08 -8.87
C TYR A 50 -13.84 -23.47 -8.42
N ARG A 51 -14.44 -24.54 -8.94
CA ARG A 51 -14.03 -25.92 -8.62
C ARG A 51 -12.65 -26.27 -9.19
N GLU A 52 -12.26 -25.71 -10.32
CA GLU A 52 -10.90 -25.82 -10.89
C GLU A 52 -9.88 -25.04 -10.04
N HIS A 53 -10.19 -23.80 -9.66
CA HIS A 53 -9.35 -22.96 -8.81
C HIS A 53 -9.09 -23.59 -7.43
N LEU A 54 -10.10 -24.24 -6.83
CA LEU A 54 -9.94 -25.01 -5.59
C LEU A 54 -9.04 -26.27 -5.71
N GLN A 55 -8.64 -26.66 -6.92
CA GLN A 55 -7.73 -27.78 -7.18
C GLN A 55 -6.30 -27.33 -7.55
N GLU A 56 -6.05 -26.02 -7.65
CA GLU A 56 -4.70 -25.47 -7.84
C GLU A 56 -3.89 -25.62 -6.53
N GLU A 57 -2.63 -26.05 -6.60
CA GLU A 57 -1.76 -26.22 -5.41
C GLU A 57 -1.40 -24.88 -4.74
N VAL A 58 -1.33 -23.81 -5.55
CA VAL A 58 -1.07 -22.42 -5.14
C VAL A 58 -2.10 -21.52 -5.83
N PRO A 59 -3.37 -21.53 -5.40
CA PRO A 59 -4.44 -20.81 -6.10
C PRO A 59 -4.22 -19.31 -6.02
N ASN A 60 -4.11 -18.68 -7.19
CA ASN A 60 -3.86 -17.25 -7.32
C ASN A 60 -4.42 -16.70 -8.66
N VAL A 61 -4.38 -15.38 -8.82
CA VAL A 61 -4.80 -14.66 -10.05
C VAL A 61 -3.69 -13.77 -10.65
N LEU A 62 -2.43 -14.04 -10.34
CA LEU A 62 -1.28 -13.28 -10.86
C LEU A 62 -1.12 -13.53 -12.37
N SER A 63 -1.20 -12.47 -13.19
CA SER A 63 -1.14 -12.58 -14.66
C SER A 63 0.28 -12.52 -15.24
N PHE A 64 1.32 -12.77 -14.44
CA PHE A 64 2.72 -12.62 -14.81
C PHE A 64 3.51 -13.90 -14.57
N ASP A 65 4.41 -14.24 -15.51
CA ASP A 65 5.41 -15.29 -15.31
C ASP A 65 6.35 -14.91 -14.14
N CYS A 66 6.66 -15.86 -13.27
CA CYS A 66 7.45 -15.62 -12.06
C CYS A 66 8.32 -16.82 -11.66
N GLU A 67 9.39 -16.55 -10.92
CA GLU A 67 10.24 -17.57 -10.28
C GLU A 67 10.07 -17.53 -8.75
N ILE A 68 9.95 -18.70 -8.10
CA ILE A 68 9.86 -18.78 -6.63
C ILE A 68 11.23 -18.47 -6.03
N VAL A 69 11.27 -17.47 -5.14
CA VAL A 69 12.50 -17.00 -4.49
C VAL A 69 12.62 -17.54 -3.08
N LYS A 70 11.52 -17.52 -2.30
CA LYS A 70 11.57 -17.87 -0.88
C LYS A 70 10.21 -18.29 -0.32
N SER A 71 10.17 -19.39 0.43
CA SER A 71 8.97 -19.86 1.13
C SER A 71 8.99 -19.44 2.60
N GLY A 72 7.90 -18.88 3.10
CA GLY A 72 7.72 -18.58 4.53
C GLY A 72 7.54 -19.84 5.39
N LEU A 73 7.22 -20.98 4.79
CA LEU A 73 7.12 -22.28 5.47
C LEU A 73 8.48 -22.81 5.94
N GLU A 74 9.58 -22.26 5.42
CA GLU A 74 10.96 -22.64 5.75
C GLU A 74 11.55 -21.79 6.90
N PHE A 75 10.81 -20.81 7.41
CA PHE A 75 11.26 -19.93 8.47
C PHE A 75 11.19 -20.58 9.85
N THR A 76 12.06 -20.16 10.78
CA THR A 76 12.10 -20.64 12.18
C THR A 76 10.77 -20.52 12.91
N ARG A 77 9.98 -19.51 12.55
CA ARG A 77 8.54 -19.43 12.81
C ARG A 77 7.84 -19.46 11.44
N PRO A 78 7.29 -20.61 11.00
CA PRO A 78 6.79 -20.77 9.65
C PRO A 78 5.48 -20.01 9.42
N ILE A 79 5.33 -19.42 8.24
CA ILE A 79 4.12 -18.69 7.82
C ILE A 79 3.66 -19.11 6.43
N ASN A 80 2.37 -18.99 6.12
CA ASN A 80 1.77 -19.38 4.85
C ASN A 80 2.08 -18.45 3.66
N TYR A 81 2.98 -17.47 3.82
CA TYR A 81 3.36 -16.52 2.79
C TYR A 81 4.53 -17.03 1.94
N GLY A 82 4.61 -16.60 0.68
CA GLY A 82 5.70 -16.95 -0.24
C GLY A 82 6.05 -15.78 -1.15
N MET A 83 7.34 -15.62 -1.44
CA MET A 83 7.86 -14.56 -2.31
C MET A 83 8.31 -15.12 -3.66
N VAL A 84 7.82 -14.51 -4.72
CA VAL A 84 8.25 -14.75 -6.11
C VAL A 84 8.88 -13.49 -6.69
N ARG A 85 9.73 -13.65 -7.70
CA ARG A 85 10.23 -12.56 -8.54
C ARG A 85 9.48 -12.58 -9.86
N ILE A 86 9.04 -11.41 -10.31
CA ILE A 86 8.36 -11.26 -11.59
C ILE A 86 9.38 -11.27 -12.73
N LEU A 87 9.13 -12.05 -13.77
CA LEU A 87 9.99 -12.12 -14.94
C LEU A 87 9.59 -11.02 -15.94
N PRO A 88 10.54 -10.30 -16.56
CA PRO A 88 10.23 -9.30 -17.57
C PRO A 88 9.72 -9.95 -18.86
N THR A 89 8.70 -9.34 -19.47
CA THR A 89 8.27 -9.65 -20.83
C THR A 89 9.32 -9.19 -21.84
N ALA A 90 9.30 -9.73 -23.06
CA ALA A 90 10.36 -9.55 -24.05
C ALA A 90 10.56 -8.09 -24.57
N ASP A 91 9.65 -7.20 -24.21
CA ASP A 91 9.65 -5.75 -24.49
C ASP A 91 10.12 -4.91 -23.29
N ILE A 92 10.20 -5.47 -22.08
CA ILE A 92 10.60 -4.76 -20.86
C ILE A 92 12.08 -5.04 -20.54
N THR A 93 12.86 -3.97 -20.36
CA THR A 93 14.25 -4.05 -19.86
C THR A 93 14.31 -3.55 -18.42
N ILE A 94 14.89 -4.35 -17.53
CA ILE A 94 15.11 -4.00 -16.13
C ILE A 94 16.50 -3.41 -15.96
N ASP A 95 16.59 -2.25 -15.29
CA ASP A 95 17.85 -1.60 -14.94
C ASP A 95 18.38 -2.19 -13.62
N PRO A 96 19.55 -2.86 -13.60
CA PRO A 96 20.13 -3.43 -12.38
C PRO A 96 20.64 -2.39 -11.38
N VAL A 97 20.65 -1.10 -11.72
CA VAL A 97 21.03 0.00 -10.82
C VAL A 97 19.81 0.58 -10.10
N LYS A 98 18.59 0.44 -10.66
CA LYS A 98 17.35 0.92 -10.03
C LYS A 98 16.96 0.08 -8.81
N ARG A 99 16.38 0.72 -7.79
CA ARG A 99 15.89 0.01 -6.59
C ARG A 99 14.80 -1.02 -6.94
N PRO A 100 14.79 -2.21 -6.32
CA PRO A 100 13.72 -3.18 -6.52
C PRO A 100 12.41 -2.74 -5.85
N PHE A 101 11.30 -3.24 -6.36
CA PHE A 101 9.95 -3.10 -5.78
C PHE A 101 9.46 -4.45 -5.23
N ILE A 102 8.71 -4.39 -4.12
CA ILE A 102 8.06 -5.55 -3.49
C ILE A 102 6.58 -5.22 -3.32
N VAL A 103 5.70 -5.97 -3.98
CA VAL A 103 4.24 -5.78 -3.94
C VAL A 103 3.62 -6.87 -3.07
N ILE A 104 2.75 -6.49 -2.13
CA ILE A 104 2.20 -7.37 -1.09
C ILE A 104 0.68 -7.24 -1.06
N ASP A 105 -0.02 -8.36 -1.28
CA ASP A 105 -1.48 -8.41 -1.39
C ASP A 105 -2.20 -8.55 -0.04
N PRO A 106 -3.46 -8.05 0.06
CA PRO A 106 -4.28 -8.20 1.26
C PRO A 106 -4.82 -9.63 1.40
N ARG A 107 -4.64 -10.27 2.57
CA ARG A 107 -5.35 -11.50 2.95
C ARG A 107 -6.77 -11.20 3.47
N ALA A 108 -7.45 -10.25 2.81
CA ALA A 108 -8.77 -9.74 3.20
C ALA A 108 -9.91 -10.68 2.75
N GLY A 109 -9.78 -11.97 3.08
CA GLY A 109 -10.71 -13.04 2.73
C GLY A 109 -10.58 -13.60 1.32
N HIS A 110 -9.91 -12.89 0.40
CA HIS A 110 -9.60 -13.33 -0.96
C HIS A 110 -8.16 -13.84 -1.09
N GLY A 111 -7.90 -14.64 -2.14
CA GLY A 111 -6.59 -15.16 -2.52
C GLY A 111 -5.68 -14.12 -3.18
N PRO A 112 -4.38 -14.43 -3.34
CA PRO A 112 -3.38 -13.50 -3.87
C PRO A 112 -3.38 -13.40 -5.41
N GLY A 113 -2.65 -12.40 -5.91
CA GLY A 113 -2.40 -12.10 -7.32
C GLY A 113 -3.10 -10.84 -7.82
N ILE A 114 -3.84 -10.12 -6.96
CA ILE A 114 -4.75 -9.05 -7.39
C ILE A 114 -4.00 -7.76 -7.79
N ALA A 115 -2.91 -7.42 -7.10
CA ALA A 115 -1.98 -6.35 -7.51
C ALA A 115 -1.14 -6.68 -8.77
N GLY A 116 -1.32 -7.89 -9.31
CA GLY A 116 -0.73 -8.35 -10.57
C GLY A 116 -1.77 -8.96 -11.52
N PHE A 117 -3.05 -8.64 -11.36
CA PHE A 117 -4.16 -9.20 -12.15
C PHE A 117 -4.24 -8.65 -13.59
N LYS A 118 -3.49 -7.58 -13.89
CA LYS A 118 -3.46 -6.92 -15.21
C LYS A 118 -2.04 -6.47 -15.58
N PRO A 119 -1.68 -6.41 -16.88
CA PRO A 119 -0.42 -5.82 -17.35
C PRO A 119 -0.19 -4.34 -16.98
N ASP A 120 -1.26 -3.63 -16.61
CA ASP A 120 -1.29 -2.21 -16.23
C ASP A 120 -1.45 -1.98 -14.71
N SER A 121 -1.30 -3.05 -13.93
CA SER A 121 -1.28 -3.02 -12.45
C SER A 121 0.01 -2.44 -11.89
N GLU A 122 0.13 -2.37 -10.56
CA GLU A 122 1.32 -1.89 -9.85
C GLU A 122 2.60 -2.62 -10.22
N ILE A 123 2.53 -3.95 -10.35
CA ILE A 123 3.63 -4.77 -10.85
C ILE A 123 4.00 -4.36 -12.28
N GLY A 124 3.00 -4.12 -13.13
CA GLY A 124 3.18 -3.63 -14.50
C GLY A 124 3.84 -2.25 -14.56
N ALA A 125 3.41 -1.31 -13.72
CA ALA A 125 3.97 0.04 -13.64
C ALA A 125 5.44 0.02 -13.21
N ALA A 126 5.78 -0.69 -12.12
CA ALA A 126 7.15 -0.80 -11.64
C ALA A 126 8.09 -1.45 -12.68
N MET A 127 7.63 -2.51 -13.36
CA MET A 127 8.38 -3.19 -14.42
C MET A 127 8.55 -2.31 -15.66
N LYS A 128 7.51 -1.58 -16.11
CA LYS A 128 7.59 -0.60 -17.22
C LYS A 128 8.52 0.57 -16.90
N ALA A 129 8.57 1.01 -15.65
CA ALA A 129 9.54 1.99 -15.15
C ALA A 129 10.98 1.41 -15.01
N GLY A 130 11.19 0.13 -15.31
CA GLY A 130 12.50 -0.53 -15.36
C GLY A 130 13.01 -1.07 -14.02
N HIS A 131 12.15 -1.17 -13.00
CA HIS A 131 12.54 -1.68 -11.67
C HIS A 131 12.32 -3.19 -11.56
N ALA A 132 13.25 -3.90 -10.89
CA ALA A 132 13.09 -5.32 -10.59
C ALA A 132 11.93 -5.54 -9.60
N CYS A 133 10.89 -6.28 -10.01
CA CYS A 133 9.69 -6.46 -9.19
C CYS A 133 9.60 -7.85 -8.54
N TYR A 134 9.18 -7.86 -7.27
CA TYR A 134 8.90 -9.04 -6.47
C TYR A 134 7.45 -8.98 -5.96
N PHE A 135 6.83 -10.14 -5.81
CA PHE A 135 5.47 -10.27 -5.28
C PHE A 135 5.46 -11.21 -4.07
N VAL A 136 4.74 -10.84 -3.02
CA VAL A 136 4.52 -11.68 -1.82
C VAL A 136 3.05 -12.06 -1.74
N GLY A 137 2.77 -13.32 -2.04
CA GLY A 137 1.47 -13.96 -1.90
C GLY A 137 1.39 -14.87 -0.68
N PHE A 138 0.28 -15.61 -0.56
CA PHE A 138 0.02 -16.54 0.54
C PHE A 138 -0.84 -17.73 0.09
N LEU A 139 -0.65 -18.89 0.73
CA LEU A 139 -1.49 -20.07 0.52
C LEU A 139 -2.86 -19.88 1.20
N PRO A 140 -3.93 -20.58 0.75
CA PRO A 140 -5.27 -20.44 1.32
C PRO A 140 -5.36 -20.73 2.82
N ASP A 141 -4.59 -21.71 3.29
CA ASP A 141 -4.56 -22.09 4.70
C ASP A 141 -3.39 -21.43 5.44
N PRO A 142 -3.61 -20.85 6.63
CA PRO A 142 -2.56 -20.36 7.51
C PRO A 142 -1.78 -21.53 8.12
N VAL A 143 -0.55 -21.28 8.59
CA VAL A 143 0.11 -22.26 9.45
C VAL A 143 -0.63 -22.28 10.82
N PRO A 144 -0.89 -23.46 11.43
CA PRO A 144 -1.59 -23.53 12.70
C PRO A 144 -0.86 -22.76 13.82
N GLY A 145 -1.54 -21.81 14.46
CA GLY A 145 -0.96 -20.95 15.50
C GLY A 145 -0.03 -19.84 14.99
N GLN A 146 0.02 -19.60 13.68
CA GLN A 146 0.66 -18.43 13.06
C GLN A 146 0.11 -17.14 13.66
N THR A 147 0.96 -16.17 13.99
CA THR A 147 0.54 -14.86 14.49
C THR A 147 0.87 -13.72 13.53
N VAL A 148 0.21 -12.55 13.73
CA VAL A 148 0.54 -11.32 12.99
C VAL A 148 2.00 -10.91 13.19
N GLU A 149 2.59 -11.17 14.37
CA GLU A 149 4.01 -10.91 14.62
C GLU A 149 4.92 -11.80 13.75
N ASP A 150 4.54 -13.06 13.53
CA ASP A 150 5.29 -13.99 12.69
C ASP A 150 5.21 -13.60 11.22
N VAL A 151 4.03 -13.15 10.77
CA VAL A 151 3.85 -12.56 9.44
C VAL A 151 4.73 -11.31 9.29
N MET A 152 4.72 -10.38 10.25
CA MET A 152 5.59 -9.20 10.24
C MET A 152 7.09 -9.55 10.17
N ARG A 153 7.54 -10.51 10.98
CA ARG A 153 8.94 -11.01 10.93
C ARG A 153 9.25 -11.67 9.59
N GLY A 154 8.31 -12.41 9.01
CA GLY A 154 8.45 -13.01 7.68
C GLY A 154 8.52 -11.97 6.55
N LEU A 155 7.71 -10.92 6.59
CA LEU A 155 7.81 -9.78 5.68
C LEU A 155 9.19 -9.11 5.78
N ALA A 156 9.71 -8.89 6.99
CA ALA A 156 11.06 -8.39 7.19
C ALA A 156 12.15 -9.35 6.64
N HIS A 157 11.95 -10.66 6.72
CA HIS A 157 12.83 -11.65 6.08
C HIS A 157 12.77 -11.63 4.54
N PHE A 158 11.62 -11.34 3.94
CA PHE A 158 11.48 -11.15 2.49
C PHE A 158 12.15 -9.85 2.03
N VAL A 159 11.85 -8.72 2.68
CA VAL A 159 12.43 -7.39 2.35
C VAL A 159 13.95 -7.39 2.51
N ARG A 160 14.47 -7.96 3.62
CA ARG A 160 15.91 -8.14 3.79
C ARG A 160 16.52 -8.96 2.65
N HIS A 161 15.87 -10.04 2.23
CA HIS A 161 16.40 -10.91 1.19
C HIS A 161 16.38 -10.28 -0.21
N VAL A 162 15.40 -9.43 -0.52
CA VAL A 162 15.44 -8.61 -1.74
C VAL A 162 16.58 -7.59 -1.65
N GLY A 163 16.81 -6.97 -0.49
CA GLY A 163 17.99 -6.12 -0.27
C GLY A 163 19.33 -6.86 -0.46
N GLU A 164 19.44 -8.10 0.02
CA GLU A 164 20.61 -8.99 -0.19
C GLU A 164 20.86 -9.34 -1.67
N LEU A 165 19.81 -9.35 -2.50
CA LEU A 165 19.89 -9.64 -3.94
C LEU A 165 20.15 -8.39 -4.81
N HIS A 166 20.10 -7.20 -4.21
CA HIS A 166 20.13 -5.89 -4.89
C HIS A 166 21.06 -4.89 -4.16
N ASP A 167 22.18 -5.40 -3.63
CA ASP A 167 23.13 -4.62 -2.81
C ASP A 167 23.83 -3.49 -3.58
N SER A 168 23.89 -3.59 -4.90
CA SER A 168 24.44 -2.56 -5.81
C SER A 168 23.43 -1.49 -6.26
N CYS A 169 22.16 -1.58 -5.87
CA CYS A 169 21.11 -0.68 -6.37
C CYS A 169 21.04 0.66 -5.61
N ILE A 170 20.39 1.65 -6.22
CA ILE A 170 20.22 2.99 -5.65
C ILE A 170 19.16 2.95 -4.53
N GLY A 171 19.62 2.59 -3.33
CA GLY A 171 18.80 2.60 -2.11
C GLY A 171 18.05 1.30 -1.84
N LYS A 172 17.25 1.32 -0.77
CA LYS A 172 16.55 0.15 -0.24
C LYS A 172 15.30 -0.21 -1.08
N PRO A 173 14.82 -1.47 -1.02
CA PRO A 173 13.61 -1.89 -1.72
C PRO A 173 12.40 -1.00 -1.39
N ALA A 174 11.69 -0.54 -2.40
CA ALA A 174 10.39 0.11 -2.25
C ALA A 174 9.31 -0.96 -2.00
N VAL A 175 8.37 -0.72 -1.10
CA VAL A 175 7.38 -1.72 -0.68
C VAL A 175 5.97 -1.18 -0.83
N ILE A 176 5.14 -1.89 -1.61
CA ILE A 176 3.72 -1.59 -1.80
C ILE A 176 2.90 -2.56 -0.95
N GLY A 177 2.07 -2.02 -0.05
CA GLY A 177 1.17 -2.79 0.81
C GLY A 177 -0.29 -2.39 0.58
N ASN A 178 -1.05 -3.30 -0.03
CA ASN A 178 -2.43 -3.03 -0.44
C ASN A 178 -3.44 -3.40 0.63
N CYS A 179 -4.38 -2.50 0.93
CA CYS A 179 -5.42 -2.64 1.94
C CYS A 179 -4.85 -3.19 3.28
N GLN A 180 -5.14 -4.45 3.63
CA GLN A 180 -4.61 -5.09 4.83
C GLN A 180 -3.08 -5.18 4.86
N ALA A 181 -2.43 -5.40 3.71
CA ALA A 181 -0.98 -5.48 3.65
C ALA A 181 -0.31 -4.13 3.95
N GLY A 182 -1.00 -3.01 3.72
CA GLY A 182 -0.47 -1.69 4.04
C GLY A 182 -0.19 -1.51 5.54
N TRP A 183 -1.13 -1.91 6.41
CA TRP A 183 -0.87 -1.85 7.85
C TRP A 183 0.17 -2.89 8.31
N LEU A 184 0.22 -4.09 7.70
CA LEU A 184 1.25 -5.09 7.99
C LEU A 184 2.66 -4.56 7.67
N VAL A 185 2.83 -3.92 6.52
CA VAL A 185 4.08 -3.27 6.08
C VAL A 185 4.45 -2.13 7.01
N MET A 186 3.50 -1.26 7.36
CA MET A 186 3.71 -0.15 8.29
C MET A 186 4.16 -0.63 9.68
N MET A 187 3.55 -1.69 10.23
CA MET A 187 4.00 -2.30 11.48
C MET A 187 5.42 -2.86 11.37
N ALA A 188 5.73 -3.63 10.31
CA ALA A 188 7.06 -4.22 10.13
C ALA A 188 8.15 -3.15 9.93
N ALA A 189 7.87 -2.10 9.14
CA ALA A 189 8.78 -0.98 8.91
C ALA A 189 9.02 -0.13 10.16
N SER A 190 8.07 -0.09 11.11
CA SER A 190 8.26 0.60 12.40
C SER A 190 9.21 -0.12 13.37
N LEU A 191 9.41 -1.43 13.19
CA LEU A 191 10.32 -2.26 14.00
C LEU A 191 11.68 -2.46 13.33
N TRP A 192 11.71 -2.50 11.99
CA TRP A 192 12.93 -2.70 11.18
C TRP A 192 13.13 -1.63 10.10
N PRO A 193 13.14 -0.32 10.45
CA PRO A 193 13.28 0.77 9.47
C PRO A 193 14.62 0.76 8.73
N GLU A 194 15.60 -0.02 9.19
CA GLU A 194 16.85 -0.25 8.45
C GLU A 194 16.64 -1.03 7.14
N LEU A 195 15.57 -1.81 6.99
CA LEU A 195 15.33 -2.67 5.82
C LEU A 195 14.55 -1.99 4.69
N PHE A 196 13.60 -1.11 5.03
CA PHE A 196 12.60 -0.60 4.08
C PHE A 196 13.04 0.70 3.39
N GLY A 197 12.85 0.78 2.07
CA GLY A 197 12.80 2.03 1.31
C GLY A 197 11.44 2.73 1.44
N PRO A 198 11.07 3.60 0.50
CA PRO A 198 9.73 4.19 0.43
C PRO A 198 8.61 3.15 0.53
N LEU A 199 7.58 3.49 1.29
CA LEU A 199 6.38 2.68 1.45
C LEU A 199 5.25 3.30 0.62
N ILE A 200 4.53 2.49 -0.16
CA ILE A 200 3.26 2.87 -0.78
C ILE A 200 2.16 2.07 -0.08
N VAL A 201 1.17 2.74 0.49
CA VAL A 201 0.04 2.11 1.17
C VAL A 201 -1.26 2.52 0.49
N ALA A 202 -1.81 1.61 -0.31
CA ALA A 202 -2.96 1.84 -1.17
C ALA A 202 -4.24 1.28 -0.53
N GLY A 203 -5.23 2.15 -0.27
CA GLY A 203 -6.50 1.77 0.37
C GLY A 203 -6.34 1.22 1.80
N ALA A 204 -5.21 1.48 2.48
CA ALA A 204 -4.86 0.84 3.75
C ALA A 204 -5.49 1.56 4.96
N PRO A 205 -6.37 0.90 5.75
CA PRO A 205 -6.95 1.51 6.94
C PRO A 205 -5.92 1.55 8.08
N LEU A 206 -5.72 2.74 8.66
CA LEU A 206 -4.71 2.99 9.69
C LEU A 206 -5.27 3.67 10.95
N SER A 207 -6.36 4.46 10.85
CA SER A 207 -7.18 4.85 12.00
C SER A 207 -8.64 4.47 11.79
N TYR A 208 -9.08 3.43 12.50
CA TYR A 208 -10.34 2.72 12.26
C TYR A 208 -11.58 3.44 12.82
N TRP A 209 -11.39 4.30 13.83
CA TRP A 209 -12.49 5.09 14.40
C TRP A 209 -12.78 6.37 13.60
N ALA A 210 -11.88 6.79 12.71
CA ALA A 210 -11.99 8.06 11.99
C ALA A 210 -13.10 8.09 10.92
N GLY A 211 -13.53 9.30 10.55
CA GLY A 211 -14.55 9.55 9.54
C GLY A 211 -15.97 9.18 9.99
N ASN A 212 -16.82 8.83 9.02
CA ASN A 212 -18.25 8.54 9.24
C ASN A 212 -18.74 7.25 8.54
N ASN A 213 -17.83 6.48 7.93
CA ASN A 213 -18.14 5.26 7.17
C ASN A 213 -18.96 4.25 8.01
N PRO A 214 -20.12 3.76 7.55
CA PRO A 214 -20.95 2.83 8.31
C PRO A 214 -20.24 1.55 8.77
N MET A 215 -19.20 1.10 8.06
CA MET A 215 -18.42 -0.08 8.42
C MET A 215 -17.80 0.03 9.83
N ARG A 216 -17.43 1.25 10.29
CA ARG A 216 -16.78 1.45 11.61
C ARG A 216 -17.67 1.05 12.78
N TYR A 217 -18.99 1.16 12.65
CA TYR A 217 -19.94 0.86 13.73
C TYR A 217 -20.17 -0.65 13.92
N GLY A 218 -19.90 -1.47 12.90
CA GLY A 218 -20.31 -2.87 12.84
C GLY A 218 -19.82 -3.70 14.04
N GLY A 219 -18.55 -3.55 14.42
CA GLY A 219 -17.96 -4.25 15.57
C GLY A 219 -18.58 -3.87 16.91
N GLY A 220 -19.06 -2.64 17.07
CA GLY A 220 -19.82 -2.24 18.27
C GLY A 220 -21.24 -2.81 18.27
N LEU A 221 -21.94 -2.70 17.13
CA LEU A 221 -23.33 -3.16 16.99
C LEU A 221 -23.49 -4.68 17.15
N THR A 222 -22.46 -5.48 16.85
CA THR A 222 -22.44 -6.94 17.13
C THR A 222 -22.02 -7.30 18.56
N GLY A 223 -21.73 -6.31 19.41
CA GLY A 223 -21.24 -6.53 20.77
C GLY A 223 -19.76 -6.92 20.86
N GLY A 224 -18.98 -6.75 19.78
CA GLY A 224 -17.53 -6.92 19.78
C GLY A 224 -16.98 -8.17 19.10
N SER A 225 -15.69 -8.41 19.31
CA SER A 225 -14.88 -9.48 18.71
C SER A 225 -15.21 -10.90 19.19
N TRP A 226 -16.17 -11.08 20.09
CA TRP A 226 -16.60 -12.41 20.55
C TRP A 226 -17.12 -13.30 19.40
N LEU A 227 -17.72 -12.69 18.36
CA LEU A 227 -18.09 -13.39 17.13
C LEU A 227 -16.87 -13.86 16.32
N THR A 228 -15.74 -13.16 16.38
CA THR A 228 -14.49 -13.57 15.73
C THR A 228 -13.93 -14.83 16.37
N ALA A 229 -13.95 -14.90 17.70
CA ALA A 229 -13.62 -16.13 18.43
C ALA A 229 -14.59 -17.27 18.07
N LEU A 230 -15.91 -17.04 18.18
CA LEU A 230 -16.93 -18.05 17.88
C LEU A 230 -16.83 -18.61 16.45
N THR A 231 -16.69 -17.76 15.43
CA THR A 231 -16.56 -18.22 14.04
C THR A 231 -15.24 -18.95 13.78
N SER A 232 -14.16 -18.61 14.49
CA SER A 232 -12.89 -19.34 14.44
C SER A 232 -12.97 -20.70 15.15
N ASP A 233 -13.68 -20.79 16.29
CA ASP A 233 -13.92 -22.04 17.01
C ASP A 233 -14.79 -23.00 16.18
N LEU A 234 -15.85 -22.48 15.53
CA LEU A 234 -16.69 -23.22 14.58
C LEU A 234 -15.92 -23.70 13.34
N GLY A 235 -14.86 -22.99 12.96
CA GLY A 235 -13.90 -23.41 11.94
C GLY A 235 -12.72 -24.24 12.47
N ALA A 236 -12.75 -24.70 13.73
CA ALA A 236 -11.72 -25.49 14.40
C ALA A 236 -10.31 -24.83 14.39
N GLY A 237 -10.24 -23.53 14.72
CA GLY A 237 -9.00 -22.74 14.74
C GLY A 237 -8.67 -22.03 13.42
N ARG A 238 -9.59 -22.09 12.44
CA ARG A 238 -9.49 -21.41 11.14
C ARG A 238 -10.68 -20.45 11.00
N PHE A 239 -10.41 -19.18 10.78
CA PHE A 239 -11.43 -18.20 10.42
C PHE A 239 -11.64 -18.24 8.89
N ASP A 240 -12.85 -18.57 8.43
CA ASP A 240 -13.17 -18.55 6.99
C ASP A 240 -13.29 -17.10 6.48
N GLY A 241 -12.37 -16.71 5.60
CA GLY A 241 -12.33 -15.39 4.99
C GLY A 241 -13.58 -15.04 4.16
N ALA A 242 -14.40 -16.03 3.80
CA ALA A 242 -15.70 -15.79 3.18
C ALA A 242 -16.62 -14.91 4.04
N TRP A 243 -16.47 -14.89 5.37
CA TRP A 243 -17.19 -13.93 6.24
C TRP A 243 -16.72 -12.47 6.06
N LEU A 244 -15.46 -12.24 5.65
CA LEU A 244 -14.98 -10.90 5.32
C LEU A 244 -15.55 -10.44 3.97
N VAL A 245 -15.56 -11.34 2.98
CA VAL A 245 -16.14 -11.03 1.67
C VAL A 245 -17.65 -10.77 1.78
N GLU A 246 -18.36 -11.51 2.64
CA GLU A 246 -19.79 -11.26 2.89
C GLU A 246 -20.02 -9.86 3.50
N ASN A 247 -19.09 -9.36 4.32
CA ASN A 247 -19.15 -7.99 4.85
C ASN A 247 -18.89 -6.93 3.76
N PHE A 248 -17.94 -7.16 2.84
CA PHE A 248 -17.73 -6.27 1.69
C PHE A 248 -18.93 -6.29 0.73
N GLU A 249 -19.50 -7.46 0.44
CA GLU A 249 -20.72 -7.60 -0.37
C GLU A 249 -21.93 -6.88 0.22
N LYS A 250 -22.01 -6.78 1.56
CA LYS A 250 -23.05 -6.00 2.28
C LYS A 250 -22.86 -4.48 2.19
N LEU A 251 -21.69 -3.97 1.83
CA LEU A 251 -21.49 -2.52 1.66
C LEU A 251 -22.27 -1.98 0.44
N ASP A 252 -22.41 -2.78 -0.61
CA ASP A 252 -23.20 -2.43 -1.80
C ASP A 252 -24.18 -3.56 -2.19
N PRO A 253 -25.36 -3.65 -1.52
CA PRO A 253 -26.37 -4.64 -1.87
C PRO A 253 -26.98 -4.42 -3.26
N ALA A 254 -26.94 -3.18 -3.78
CA ALA A 254 -27.47 -2.86 -5.11
C ALA A 254 -26.62 -3.51 -6.21
N ASN A 255 -25.29 -3.41 -6.10
CA ASN A 255 -24.35 -4.10 -6.98
C ASN A 255 -24.36 -5.62 -6.76
N THR A 256 -24.19 -6.08 -5.51
CA THR A 256 -24.05 -7.50 -5.17
C THR A 256 -25.28 -8.32 -5.59
N TRP A 257 -26.47 -7.92 -5.15
CA TRP A 257 -27.68 -8.74 -5.32
C TRP A 257 -28.31 -8.56 -6.71
N TRP A 258 -28.14 -7.39 -7.34
CA TRP A 258 -28.77 -7.07 -8.62
C TRP A 258 -27.79 -6.66 -9.71
N ALA A 259 -27.16 -5.47 -9.62
CA ALA A 259 -26.57 -4.81 -10.78
C ALA A 259 -25.44 -5.60 -11.46
N LYS A 260 -24.55 -6.26 -10.69
CA LYS A 260 -23.49 -7.14 -11.23
C LYS A 260 -24.07 -8.27 -12.11
N ASN A 261 -25.12 -8.92 -11.62
CA ASN A 261 -25.77 -10.03 -12.31
C ASN A 261 -26.66 -9.55 -13.47
N TYR A 262 -27.38 -8.43 -13.29
CA TYR A 262 -28.18 -7.82 -14.34
C TYR A 262 -27.31 -7.33 -15.51
N HIS A 263 -26.16 -6.71 -15.23
CA HIS A 263 -25.22 -6.27 -16.26
C HIS A 263 -24.70 -7.44 -17.11
N LEU A 264 -24.33 -8.56 -16.47
CA LEU A 264 -23.99 -9.79 -17.18
C LEU A 264 -25.16 -10.33 -18.00
N TYR A 265 -26.38 -10.41 -17.44
CA TYR A 265 -27.55 -10.87 -18.19
C TYR A 265 -27.83 -9.98 -19.41
N ALA A 266 -27.87 -8.66 -19.23
CA ALA A 266 -28.17 -7.68 -20.27
C ALA A 266 -27.13 -7.66 -21.41
N ASN A 267 -25.86 -7.88 -21.10
CA ASN A 267 -24.73 -7.81 -22.04
C ASN A 267 -24.08 -9.18 -22.28
N VAL A 268 -24.82 -10.28 -22.08
CA VAL A 268 -24.27 -11.65 -21.99
C VAL A 268 -23.47 -12.10 -23.21
N ASP A 269 -23.79 -11.53 -24.38
CA ASP A 269 -23.11 -11.78 -25.65
C ASP A 269 -21.65 -11.27 -25.69
N THR A 270 -21.25 -10.38 -24.76
CA THR A 270 -19.88 -9.84 -24.66
C THR A 270 -19.28 -9.82 -23.25
N GLU A 271 -20.08 -9.73 -22.19
CA GLU A 271 -19.62 -9.53 -20.80
C GLU A 271 -19.08 -10.81 -20.14
N GLY A 272 -19.49 -11.99 -20.62
CA GLY A 272 -19.16 -13.29 -20.00
C GLY A 272 -17.69 -13.50 -19.62
N PRO A 273 -16.71 -13.27 -20.53
CA PRO A 273 -15.29 -13.42 -20.21
C PRO A 273 -14.79 -12.49 -19.09
N ARG A 274 -15.22 -11.22 -19.10
CA ARG A 274 -14.80 -10.23 -18.08
C ARG A 274 -15.38 -10.57 -16.70
N TYR A 275 -16.64 -10.99 -16.68
CA TYR A 275 -17.30 -11.48 -15.47
C TYR A 275 -16.57 -12.69 -14.87
N LEU A 276 -16.28 -13.72 -15.68
CA LEU A 276 -15.57 -14.92 -15.23
C LEU A 276 -14.14 -14.63 -14.76
N GLU A 277 -13.43 -13.73 -15.42
CA GLU A 277 -12.08 -13.33 -15.00
C GLU A 277 -12.08 -12.71 -13.60
N PHE A 278 -13.00 -11.79 -13.32
CA PHE A 278 -13.17 -11.17 -11.99
C PHE A 278 -13.68 -12.17 -10.95
N GLU A 279 -14.62 -13.03 -11.31
CA GLU A 279 -15.24 -14.00 -10.39
C GLU A 279 -14.29 -15.15 -10.00
N LYS A 280 -13.21 -15.43 -10.75
CA LYS A 280 -12.13 -16.31 -10.27
C LYS A 280 -11.50 -15.74 -8.99
N TYR A 281 -11.16 -14.46 -9.00
CA TYR A 281 -10.64 -13.77 -7.81
C TYR A 281 -11.69 -13.65 -6.71
N TRP A 282 -12.89 -13.17 -7.03
CA TRP A 282 -13.95 -12.90 -6.05
C TRP A 282 -14.49 -14.16 -5.34
N GLY A 283 -14.37 -15.33 -5.98
CA GLY A 283 -14.66 -16.62 -5.36
C GLY A 283 -13.50 -17.25 -4.57
N GLY A 284 -12.27 -16.73 -4.68
CA GLY A 284 -11.05 -17.34 -4.15
C GLY A 284 -10.89 -17.22 -2.63
N TYR A 285 -11.79 -17.80 -1.83
CA TYR A 285 -11.86 -17.57 -0.38
C TYR A 285 -10.79 -18.33 0.43
N VAL A 286 -9.95 -17.57 1.13
CA VAL A 286 -8.85 -18.05 1.98
C VAL A 286 -9.16 -17.97 3.48
N PHE A 287 -8.24 -18.46 4.32
CA PHE A 287 -8.39 -18.52 5.77
C PHE A 287 -7.36 -17.65 6.50
N LEU A 288 -7.73 -17.23 7.72
CA LEU A 288 -6.82 -16.67 8.71
C LEU A 288 -6.79 -17.59 9.93
N ASN A 289 -5.66 -17.66 10.64
CA ASN A 289 -5.64 -18.40 11.89
C ASN A 289 -6.42 -17.62 12.96
N ASP A 290 -7.03 -18.34 13.90
CA ASP A 290 -7.84 -17.78 14.98
C ASP A 290 -7.11 -16.68 15.78
N VAL A 291 -5.81 -16.88 16.06
CA VAL A 291 -4.98 -15.89 16.77
C VAL A 291 -4.74 -14.65 15.92
N GLU A 292 -4.54 -14.78 14.60
CA GLU A 292 -4.37 -13.65 13.69
C GLU A 292 -5.64 -12.80 13.61
N MET A 293 -6.78 -13.43 13.32
CA MET A 293 -8.03 -12.71 13.11
C MET A 293 -8.49 -12.05 14.41
N GLN A 294 -8.34 -12.73 15.55
CA GLN A 294 -8.65 -12.15 16.86
C GLN A 294 -7.76 -10.94 17.17
N TYR A 295 -6.44 -11.04 16.94
CA TYR A 295 -5.51 -9.92 17.11
C TYR A 295 -5.90 -8.73 16.23
N ILE A 296 -6.26 -8.98 14.96
CA ILE A 296 -6.67 -7.95 13.99
C ILE A 296 -7.93 -7.21 14.45
N VAL A 297 -8.97 -7.93 14.88
CA VAL A 297 -10.23 -7.29 15.30
C VAL A 297 -10.07 -6.55 16.63
N ASP A 298 -9.46 -7.18 17.63
CA ASP A 298 -9.28 -6.58 18.97
C ASP A 298 -8.44 -5.30 18.92
N ASN A 299 -7.32 -5.32 18.19
CA ASN A 299 -6.33 -4.26 18.26
C ASN A 299 -6.49 -3.19 17.18
N LEU A 300 -7.00 -3.54 16.00
CA LEU A 300 -7.10 -2.61 14.87
C LEU A 300 -8.54 -2.08 14.74
N PHE A 301 -9.47 -2.94 14.31
CA PHE A 301 -10.84 -2.51 13.99
C PHE A 301 -11.61 -1.98 15.22
N ILE A 302 -11.50 -2.66 16.36
CA ILE A 302 -12.22 -2.28 17.58
C ILE A 302 -11.35 -1.38 18.48
N GLY A 303 -10.10 -1.76 18.75
CA GLY A 303 -9.22 -1.01 19.66
C GLY A 303 -8.53 0.22 19.08
N ASN A 304 -8.37 0.31 17.75
CA ASN A 304 -7.64 1.36 17.03
C ASN A 304 -6.21 1.66 17.57
N ARG A 305 -5.56 0.65 18.17
CA ARG A 305 -4.31 0.74 18.94
C ARG A 305 -3.06 0.99 18.09
N LEU A 306 -3.13 0.78 16.77
CA LEU A 306 -2.03 1.11 15.86
C LEU A 306 -1.82 2.62 15.76
N SER A 307 -2.92 3.37 15.63
CA SER A 307 -2.90 4.84 15.51
C SER A 307 -2.51 5.56 16.80
N SER A 308 -2.54 4.90 17.96
CA SER A 308 -2.09 5.43 19.27
C SER A 308 -0.80 4.77 19.80
N ALA A 309 -0.07 4.03 18.95
CA ALA A 309 1.16 3.30 19.33
C ALA A 309 1.02 2.43 20.61
N GLU A 310 -0.17 1.85 20.83
CA GLU A 310 -0.49 1.01 21.99
C GLU A 310 -0.08 -0.46 21.78
N LEU A 311 0.35 -0.84 20.58
CA LEU A 311 0.78 -2.21 20.25
C LEU A 311 2.20 -2.51 20.72
N ILE A 312 2.40 -3.68 21.32
CA ILE A 312 3.68 -4.17 21.82
C ILE A 312 3.85 -5.64 21.40
N THR A 313 5.04 -6.00 20.91
CA THR A 313 5.40 -7.37 20.51
C THR A 313 5.67 -8.29 21.72
N SER A 314 5.76 -9.61 21.47
CA SER A 314 6.11 -10.62 22.47
C SER A 314 7.51 -10.45 23.09
N ASP A 315 8.43 -9.77 22.40
CA ASP A 315 9.76 -9.36 22.90
C ASP A 315 9.78 -7.93 23.48
N GLY A 316 8.63 -7.29 23.66
CA GLY A 316 8.49 -6.02 24.39
C GLY A 316 8.75 -4.75 23.57
N LEU A 317 8.87 -4.86 22.25
CA LEU A 317 9.06 -3.71 21.36
C LEU A 317 7.72 -3.04 21.07
N ARG A 318 7.64 -1.72 21.28
CA ARG A 318 6.48 -0.92 20.86
C ARG A 318 6.50 -0.74 19.34
N ILE A 319 5.36 -1.02 18.71
CA ILE A 319 5.08 -0.68 17.30
C ILE A 319 4.59 0.77 17.30
N ASP A 320 5.45 1.70 16.88
CA ASP A 320 5.16 3.14 16.78
C ASP A 320 5.52 3.60 15.36
N LEU A 321 4.52 3.99 14.57
CA LEU A 321 4.72 4.34 13.15
C LEU A 321 5.68 5.53 12.98
N ARG A 322 5.87 6.35 14.03
CA ARG A 322 6.83 7.45 14.07
C ARG A 322 8.30 6.98 14.11
N ASN A 323 8.56 5.67 14.09
CA ASN A 323 9.89 5.08 13.90
C ASN A 323 10.29 4.92 12.42
N ILE A 324 9.37 5.09 11.47
CA ILE A 324 9.63 4.86 10.04
C ILE A 324 10.47 6.02 9.46
N ARG A 325 11.69 5.73 8.98
CA ARG A 325 12.64 6.72 8.41
C ARG A 325 12.64 6.81 6.89
N SER A 326 11.68 6.17 6.23
CA SER A 326 11.46 6.23 4.78
C SER A 326 10.13 6.94 4.50
N PRO A 327 9.96 7.57 3.32
CA PRO A 327 8.70 8.21 2.97
C PRO A 327 7.53 7.23 2.97
N ILE A 328 6.38 7.71 3.44
CA ILE A 328 5.11 6.96 3.41
C ILE A 328 4.20 7.65 2.41
N VAL A 329 3.86 6.97 1.31
CA VAL A 329 2.93 7.43 0.27
C VAL A 329 1.57 6.78 0.51
N VAL A 330 0.57 7.56 0.91
CA VAL A 330 -0.79 7.10 1.17
C VAL A 330 -1.68 7.37 -0.05
N PHE A 331 -2.20 6.32 -0.69
CA PHE A 331 -3.20 6.45 -1.76
C PHE A 331 -4.59 6.08 -1.22
N CYS A 332 -5.49 7.07 -1.20
CA CYS A 332 -6.88 6.90 -0.76
C CYS A 332 -7.85 7.64 -1.70
N SER A 333 -9.15 7.38 -1.58
CA SER A 333 -10.16 8.04 -2.40
C SER A 333 -11.47 8.28 -1.66
N TYR A 334 -12.14 9.40 -1.95
CA TYR A 334 -13.50 9.67 -1.46
C TYR A 334 -14.56 8.74 -2.06
N GLY A 335 -14.23 7.99 -3.13
CA GLY A 335 -15.05 6.88 -3.62
C GLY A 335 -14.90 5.58 -2.82
N ASP A 336 -13.93 5.50 -1.89
CA ASP A 336 -13.65 4.31 -1.11
C ASP A 336 -14.62 4.17 0.08
N ASN A 337 -15.54 3.21 -0.01
CA ASN A 337 -16.47 2.85 1.06
C ASN A 337 -15.92 1.81 2.05
N ILE A 338 -14.65 1.42 1.92
CA ILE A 338 -13.90 0.58 2.87
C ILE A 338 -12.90 1.47 3.61
N THR A 339 -12.02 2.18 2.90
CA THR A 339 -10.98 3.05 3.48
C THR A 339 -11.02 4.49 2.92
N PRO A 340 -12.01 5.31 3.31
CA PRO A 340 -12.06 6.72 2.90
C PRO A 340 -10.91 7.53 3.54
N PRO A 341 -10.59 8.74 3.03
CA PRO A 341 -9.40 9.49 3.45
C PRO A 341 -9.25 9.74 4.96
N PRO A 342 -10.32 9.96 5.75
CA PRO A 342 -10.19 10.04 7.21
C PRO A 342 -9.57 8.79 7.87
N GLN A 343 -9.84 7.59 7.34
CA GLN A 343 -9.32 6.33 7.90
C GLN A 343 -7.92 5.98 7.37
N ALA A 344 -7.59 6.42 6.16
CA ALA A 344 -6.24 6.32 5.58
C ALA A 344 -5.25 7.32 6.21
N LEU A 345 -5.72 8.49 6.65
CA LEU A 345 -4.88 9.61 7.12
C LEU A 345 -5.02 9.91 8.63
N GLY A 346 -6.04 9.39 9.32
CA GLY A 346 -6.29 9.71 10.73
C GLY A 346 -5.16 9.32 11.69
N TRP A 347 -4.35 8.33 11.33
CA TRP A 347 -3.16 7.94 12.09
C TRP A 347 -2.12 9.08 12.21
N ILE A 348 -2.09 10.00 11.24
CA ILE A 348 -1.20 11.16 11.27
C ILE A 348 -1.64 12.12 12.39
N THR A 349 -2.95 12.35 12.53
CA THR A 349 -3.52 13.22 13.57
C THR A 349 -3.68 12.55 14.93
N ASP A 350 -3.65 11.22 14.99
CA ASP A 350 -3.66 10.44 16.23
C ASP A 350 -2.24 10.29 16.85
N LEU A 351 -1.17 10.46 16.05
CA LEU A 351 0.23 10.32 16.47
C LEU A 351 1.00 11.64 16.63
N TYR A 352 0.77 12.63 15.75
CA TYR A 352 1.54 13.87 15.69
C TYR A 352 0.73 15.09 16.19
N ARG A 353 1.39 15.98 16.94
CA ARG A 353 0.76 17.19 17.49
C ARG A 353 0.72 18.34 16.49
N ASN A 354 1.83 18.60 15.80
CA ASN A 354 2.02 19.69 14.84
C ASN A 354 3.12 19.32 13.82
N ASP A 355 3.41 20.21 12.87
CA ASP A 355 4.44 19.99 11.85
C ASP A 355 5.88 19.91 12.41
N GLU A 356 6.16 20.52 13.58
CA GLU A 356 7.43 20.35 14.29
C GLU A 356 7.60 18.92 14.82
N ASP A 357 6.52 18.31 15.31
CA ASP A 357 6.50 16.92 15.77
C ASP A 357 6.79 15.96 14.61
N VAL A 358 6.17 16.17 13.45
CA VAL A 358 6.47 15.43 12.20
C VAL A 358 7.94 15.58 11.80
N ALA A 359 8.47 16.82 11.84
CA ALA A 359 9.86 17.10 11.51
C ALA A 359 10.86 16.46 12.49
N SER A 360 10.55 16.43 13.79
CA SER A 360 11.43 15.85 14.83
C SER A 360 11.67 14.34 14.69
N HIS A 361 10.82 13.64 13.94
CA HIS A 361 10.98 12.23 13.62
C HIS A 361 11.68 11.95 12.27
N ASP A 362 12.13 12.99 11.55
CA ASP A 362 12.52 12.90 10.14
C ASP A 362 11.43 12.24 9.26
N GLN A 363 10.15 12.43 9.61
CA GLN A 363 9.06 11.75 8.91
C GLN A 363 8.67 12.51 7.63
N THR A 364 8.81 11.86 6.48
CA THR A 364 8.16 12.29 5.23
C THR A 364 6.85 11.54 5.06
N ILE A 365 5.75 12.27 4.84
CA ILE A 365 4.44 11.70 4.50
C ILE A 365 3.94 12.38 3.23
N VAL A 366 3.67 11.60 2.20
CA VAL A 366 2.99 12.04 0.98
C VAL A 366 1.60 11.41 0.98
N TYR A 367 0.55 12.16 0.67
CA TYR A 367 -0.78 11.62 0.45
C TYR A 367 -1.33 12.02 -0.91
N THR A 368 -2.13 11.15 -1.52
CA THR A 368 -2.98 11.51 -2.65
C THR A 368 -4.44 11.15 -2.34
N THR A 369 -5.35 11.91 -2.92
CA THR A 369 -6.80 11.77 -2.77
C THR A 369 -7.45 11.86 -4.13
N HIS A 370 -8.08 10.79 -4.61
CA HIS A 370 -8.94 10.83 -5.79
C HIS A 370 -10.42 10.98 -5.38
N ASP A 371 -11.24 11.66 -6.17
CA ASP A 371 -12.64 11.94 -5.82
C ASP A 371 -13.60 10.73 -5.83
N SER A 372 -13.38 9.74 -6.72
CA SER A 372 -14.44 8.79 -7.13
C SER A 372 -13.96 7.35 -7.36
N ILE A 373 -12.74 7.00 -6.99
CA ILE A 373 -12.21 5.64 -7.13
C ILE A 373 -12.75 4.78 -5.98
N GLY A 374 -13.52 3.75 -6.30
CA GLY A 374 -13.90 2.71 -5.32
C GLY A 374 -12.72 1.81 -4.96
N HIS A 375 -12.71 1.26 -3.74
CA HIS A 375 -11.57 0.55 -3.10
C HIS A 375 -10.64 -0.24 -4.02
N LEU A 376 -11.17 -1.19 -4.81
CA LEU A 376 -10.37 -2.02 -5.71
C LEU A 376 -9.65 -1.20 -6.80
N GLY A 377 -10.25 -0.11 -7.29
CA GLY A 377 -9.63 0.76 -8.29
C GLY A 377 -8.41 1.54 -7.80
N ILE A 378 -8.07 1.46 -6.50
CA ILE A 378 -6.89 2.09 -5.90
C ILE A 378 -5.63 1.23 -6.12
N PHE A 379 -5.76 -0.08 -6.39
CA PHE A 379 -4.63 -1.01 -6.60
C PHE A 379 -4.84 -2.05 -7.73
N VAL A 380 -6.07 -2.22 -8.22
CA VAL A 380 -6.43 -3.17 -9.30
C VAL A 380 -6.62 -2.42 -10.62
N SER A 381 -5.57 -1.69 -11.04
CA SER A 381 -5.67 -0.83 -12.22
C SER A 381 -5.53 -1.56 -13.56
N GLY A 382 -6.36 -1.14 -14.51
CA GLY A 382 -6.06 -1.20 -15.93
C GLY A 382 -6.47 0.06 -16.70
N LYS A 383 -6.96 1.10 -16.00
CA LYS A 383 -7.45 2.40 -16.52
C LYS A 383 -7.61 3.45 -15.41
N VAL A 384 -8.09 3.02 -14.25
CA VAL A 384 -8.45 3.87 -13.09
C VAL A 384 -7.39 3.66 -12.00
N GLY A 385 -6.83 4.71 -11.43
CA GLY A 385 -5.62 4.64 -10.59
C GLY A 385 -4.30 4.47 -11.39
N ARG A 386 -4.37 4.36 -12.72
CA ARG A 386 -3.21 3.96 -13.54
C ARG A 386 -2.13 5.04 -13.61
N LYS A 387 -2.54 6.31 -13.71
CA LYS A 387 -1.61 7.46 -13.75
C LYS A 387 -0.89 7.61 -12.42
N GLU A 388 -1.60 7.40 -11.30
CA GLU A 388 -1.06 7.42 -9.95
C GLU A 388 0.02 6.35 -9.76
N HIS A 389 -0.22 5.09 -10.18
CA HIS A 389 0.80 4.04 -10.09
C HIS A 389 2.02 4.30 -11.00
N VAL A 390 1.82 4.80 -12.22
CA VAL A 390 2.92 5.17 -13.14
C VAL A 390 3.77 6.28 -12.53
N GLU A 391 3.15 7.32 -11.97
CA GLU A 391 3.89 8.41 -11.35
C GLU A 391 4.58 8.00 -10.04
N PHE A 392 3.93 7.26 -9.14
CA PHE A 392 4.58 6.85 -7.89
C PHE A 392 5.73 5.87 -8.10
N THR A 393 5.67 5.02 -9.13
CA THR A 393 6.79 4.13 -9.48
C THR A 393 7.93 4.89 -10.18
N SER A 394 7.62 5.74 -11.16
CA SER A 394 8.61 6.51 -11.92
C SER A 394 9.34 7.55 -11.06
N ASN A 395 8.62 8.22 -10.16
CA ASN A 395 9.15 9.28 -9.29
C ASN A 395 9.53 8.77 -7.88
N ILE A 396 9.69 7.45 -7.64
CA ILE A 396 9.94 6.93 -6.28
C ILE A 396 11.26 7.43 -5.68
N ASP A 397 12.29 7.60 -6.52
CA ASP A 397 13.60 8.12 -6.12
C ASP A 397 13.56 9.61 -5.78
N LEU A 398 12.67 10.39 -6.43
CA LEU A 398 12.36 11.77 -6.04
C LEU A 398 11.70 11.81 -4.66
N ILE A 399 10.67 10.97 -4.44
CA ILE A 399 9.94 10.90 -3.19
C ILE A 399 10.88 10.54 -2.02
N ASP A 400 11.89 9.71 -2.27
CA ASP A 400 12.96 9.39 -1.31
C ASP A 400 13.79 10.63 -0.91
N LEU A 401 14.04 11.56 -1.84
CA LEU A 401 14.80 12.80 -1.60
C LEU A 401 13.99 13.91 -0.90
N LEU A 402 12.67 13.77 -0.75
CA LEU A 402 11.84 14.77 -0.07
C LEU A 402 12.29 15.00 1.39
N PRO A 403 12.12 16.22 1.95
CA PRO A 403 12.38 16.51 3.36
C PRO A 403 11.37 15.84 4.30
N ALA A 404 11.60 15.97 5.61
CA ALA A 404 10.56 15.71 6.61
C ALA A 404 9.42 16.74 6.52
N GLY A 405 8.18 16.29 6.69
CA GLY A 405 6.96 17.08 6.53
C GLY A 405 5.82 16.31 5.84
N VAL A 406 4.67 16.96 5.73
CA VAL A 406 3.48 16.45 5.03
C VAL A 406 3.38 17.07 3.63
N TYR A 407 3.02 16.25 2.64
CA TYR A 407 2.90 16.63 1.24
C TYR A 407 1.63 16.03 0.62
N GLN A 408 1.00 16.76 -0.30
CA GLN A 408 -0.06 16.24 -1.17
C GLN A 408 0.48 16.04 -2.59
N ALA A 409 0.36 14.84 -3.13
CA ALA A 409 0.60 14.56 -4.54
C ALA A 409 -0.69 14.74 -5.35
N THR A 410 -0.64 15.55 -6.40
CA THR A 410 -1.64 15.57 -7.49
C THR A 410 -1.00 15.03 -8.76
N VAL A 411 -1.77 14.27 -9.55
CA VAL A 411 -1.31 13.72 -10.84
C VAL A 411 -2.25 14.19 -11.91
N ASP A 412 -1.74 15.00 -12.82
CA ASP A 412 -2.51 15.69 -13.86
C ASP A 412 -2.04 15.25 -15.27
N ASP A 413 -2.90 15.36 -16.28
CA ASP A 413 -2.56 15.00 -17.66
C ASP A 413 -1.57 16.02 -18.24
N ASN A 414 -0.44 15.58 -18.79
CA ASN A 414 0.54 16.50 -19.38
C ASN A 414 0.01 17.07 -20.71
N PRO A 415 -0.17 18.41 -20.86
CA PRO A 415 -0.66 19.00 -22.11
C PRO A 415 0.27 18.75 -23.31
N ASP A 416 1.58 18.56 -23.07
CA ASP A 416 2.57 18.26 -24.11
C ASP A 416 2.70 16.76 -24.42
N ALA A 417 1.95 15.88 -23.74
CA ALA A 417 1.95 14.42 -23.96
C ALA A 417 1.72 14.01 -25.43
N SER A 418 1.01 14.86 -26.19
CA SER A 418 0.79 14.70 -27.64
C SER A 418 2.08 14.68 -28.49
N GLN A 419 3.24 15.00 -27.89
CA GLN A 419 4.56 14.99 -28.52
C GLN A 419 5.50 13.88 -28.00
N SER A 420 5.10 13.08 -26.99
CA SER A 420 5.97 12.02 -26.47
C SER A 420 6.20 10.89 -27.49
N PRO A 421 7.46 10.45 -27.72
CA PRO A 421 7.76 9.29 -28.54
C PRO A 421 7.46 7.95 -27.83
N HIS A 422 7.15 7.95 -26.52
CA HIS A 422 6.94 6.77 -25.69
C HIS A 422 5.46 6.39 -25.52
N GLY A 423 4.54 7.21 -26.05
CA GLY A 423 3.10 6.89 -26.15
C GLY A 423 2.28 7.28 -24.91
N PRO A 424 0.95 7.08 -24.96
CA PRO A 424 -0.02 7.59 -23.97
C PRO A 424 0.03 6.90 -22.60
N ASP A 425 0.97 5.97 -22.42
CA ASP A 425 1.10 5.07 -21.26
C ASP A 425 2.45 5.27 -20.55
N SER A 426 3.19 6.30 -20.92
CA SER A 426 4.53 6.65 -20.40
C SER A 426 4.46 7.72 -19.28
N HIS A 427 5.55 7.86 -18.51
CA HIS A 427 5.74 8.95 -17.53
C HIS A 427 5.53 10.33 -18.20
N ASP A 428 6.05 10.53 -19.42
CA ASP A 428 5.82 11.74 -20.23
C ASP A 428 4.34 12.13 -20.40
N ALA A 429 3.40 11.19 -20.26
CA ALA A 429 1.97 11.43 -20.47
C ALA A 429 1.28 12.17 -19.30
N TYR A 430 1.91 12.19 -18.12
CA TYR A 430 1.36 12.77 -16.90
C TYR A 430 2.37 13.74 -16.26
N PHE A 431 1.94 14.43 -15.21
CA PHE A 431 2.84 15.17 -14.32
C PHE A 431 2.38 15.05 -12.88
N MET A 432 3.28 14.62 -11.98
CA MET A 432 3.06 14.63 -10.55
C MET A 432 3.56 15.94 -9.91
N ALA A 433 2.63 16.75 -9.40
CA ALA A 433 2.95 17.91 -8.58
C ALA A 433 2.91 17.54 -7.08
N LEU A 434 3.93 17.96 -6.33
CA LEU A 434 4.05 17.69 -4.88
C LEU A 434 3.90 19.00 -4.11
N HIS A 435 2.75 19.20 -3.48
CA HIS A 435 2.41 20.41 -2.72
C HIS A 435 2.73 20.20 -1.25
N ARG A 436 3.53 21.07 -0.63
CA ARG A 436 3.74 20.99 0.83
C ARG A 436 2.44 21.33 1.57
N ARG A 437 2.13 20.57 2.62
CA ARG A 437 0.95 20.71 3.46
C ARG A 437 1.34 20.83 4.93
N THR A 438 0.38 21.26 5.73
CA THR A 438 0.43 21.31 7.19
C THR A 438 -0.30 20.11 7.80
N LEU A 439 -0.07 19.84 9.09
CA LEU A 439 -0.88 18.87 9.81
C LEU A 439 -2.36 19.33 9.90
N ASP A 440 -2.62 20.64 9.92
CA ASP A 440 -3.99 21.18 9.95
C ASP A 440 -4.76 20.92 8.64
N ASP A 441 -4.09 20.86 7.48
CA ASP A 441 -4.70 20.39 6.23
C ASP A 441 -5.20 18.94 6.37
N VAL A 442 -4.44 18.08 7.07
CA VAL A 442 -4.85 16.70 7.37
C VAL A 442 -5.99 16.67 8.39
N ARG A 443 -5.94 17.49 9.45
CA ARG A 443 -7.06 17.63 10.42
C ARG A 443 -8.35 18.06 9.73
N ASN A 444 -8.28 18.92 8.71
CA ASN A 444 -9.44 19.36 7.90
C ASN A 444 -10.05 18.23 7.05
N ILE A 445 -9.26 17.22 6.64
CA ILE A 445 -9.76 16.01 5.96
C ILE A 445 -10.34 15.02 6.98
N VAL A 446 -9.56 14.68 8.01
CA VAL A 446 -9.89 13.62 9.00
C VAL A 446 -11.07 14.00 9.88
N LYS A 447 -11.12 15.27 10.32
CA LYS A 447 -12.09 15.84 11.26
C LYS A 447 -12.23 15.02 12.56
N PRO A 448 -11.17 14.95 13.40
CA PRO A 448 -11.23 14.22 14.66
C PRO A 448 -12.38 14.71 15.57
N ASP A 449 -13.16 13.78 16.12
CA ASP A 449 -14.24 14.05 17.06
C ASP A 449 -13.97 13.30 18.39
N PRO A 450 -13.50 13.99 19.44
CA PRO A 450 -13.28 13.39 20.75
C PRO A 450 -14.53 12.74 21.35
N ALA A 451 -15.73 13.28 21.07
CA ALA A 451 -16.98 12.74 21.60
C ALA A 451 -17.37 11.43 20.88
N SER A 452 -17.07 11.30 19.59
CA SER A 452 -17.10 10.02 18.86
C SER A 452 -16.12 9.04 19.51
N ASP A 453 -14.87 9.43 19.76
CA ASP A 453 -13.86 8.55 20.34
C ASP A 453 -14.25 7.97 21.71
N HIS A 454 -14.92 8.74 22.58
CA HIS A 454 -15.46 8.21 23.84
C HIS A 454 -16.49 7.08 23.61
N ARG A 455 -17.26 7.13 22.53
CA ARG A 455 -18.26 6.10 22.17
C ARG A 455 -17.58 4.84 21.65
N PHE A 456 -16.57 4.98 20.79
CA PHE A 456 -15.75 3.83 20.36
C PHE A 456 -14.93 3.22 21.49
N ARG A 457 -14.44 4.03 22.44
CA ARG A 457 -13.75 3.55 23.63
C ARG A 457 -14.66 2.73 24.55
N ALA A 458 -15.92 3.13 24.70
CA ALA A 458 -16.94 2.33 25.37
C ALA A 458 -17.26 1.04 24.60
N ALA A 459 -17.37 1.09 23.27
CA ALA A 459 -17.57 -0.09 22.43
C ALA A 459 -16.42 -1.09 22.53
N ALA A 460 -15.17 -0.63 22.54
CA ALA A 460 -14.00 -1.47 22.78
C ALA A 460 -14.04 -2.14 24.16
N ARG A 461 -14.44 -1.41 25.21
CA ARG A 461 -14.55 -1.98 26.57
C ARG A 461 -15.68 -3.00 26.71
N VAL A 462 -16.79 -2.81 26.00
CA VAL A 462 -17.86 -3.82 25.87
C VAL A 462 -17.36 -5.05 25.10
N SER A 463 -16.58 -4.86 24.03
CA SER A 463 -15.97 -5.96 23.27
C SER A 463 -15.03 -6.81 24.12
N GLU A 464 -14.11 -6.19 24.88
CA GLU A 464 -13.23 -6.89 25.83
C GLU A 464 -14.02 -7.73 26.84
N THR A 465 -15.12 -7.18 27.34
CA THR A 465 -15.99 -7.85 28.32
C THR A 465 -16.72 -9.05 27.70
N ASN A 466 -17.35 -8.87 26.53
CA ASN A 466 -18.08 -9.93 25.85
C ASN A 466 -17.16 -11.06 25.34
N LEU A 467 -15.96 -10.70 24.87
CA LEU A 467 -14.94 -11.68 24.49
C LEU A 467 -14.49 -12.52 25.70
N ALA A 468 -14.27 -11.89 26.86
CA ALA A 468 -13.92 -12.60 28.09
C ALA A 468 -15.05 -13.54 28.55
N LEU A 469 -16.31 -13.08 28.53
CA LEU A 469 -17.47 -13.91 28.84
C LEU A 469 -17.58 -15.12 27.89
N TYR A 470 -17.44 -14.90 26.58
CA TYR A 470 -17.45 -15.98 25.59
C TYR A 470 -16.34 -17.00 25.84
N LYS A 471 -15.08 -16.55 25.98
CA LYS A 471 -13.92 -17.43 26.19
C LYS A 471 -13.99 -18.20 27.51
N THR A 472 -14.52 -17.61 28.57
CA THR A 472 -14.64 -18.28 29.88
C THR A 472 -15.81 -19.27 29.97
N PHE A 473 -16.98 -18.94 29.40
CA PHE A 473 -18.21 -19.70 29.66
C PHE A 473 -18.77 -20.49 28.47
N VAL A 474 -18.40 -20.15 27.24
CA VAL A 474 -19.02 -20.70 26.01
C VAL A 474 -18.00 -21.44 25.14
N GLN A 475 -16.83 -20.85 24.89
CA GLN A 475 -15.77 -21.43 24.05
C GLN A 475 -15.42 -22.89 24.38
N PRO A 476 -15.28 -23.33 25.65
CA PRO A 476 -14.96 -24.73 25.97
C PRO A 476 -16.02 -25.72 25.50
N TRP A 477 -17.30 -25.31 25.42
CA TRP A 477 -18.39 -26.14 24.90
C TRP A 477 -18.39 -26.17 23.38
N VAL A 478 -18.12 -25.04 22.72
CA VAL A 478 -18.01 -24.96 21.25
C VAL A 478 -16.84 -25.82 20.77
N GLN A 479 -15.64 -25.61 21.32
CA GLN A 479 -14.45 -26.42 21.00
C GLN A 479 -14.62 -27.91 21.37
N GLY A 480 -15.42 -28.23 22.39
CA GLY A 480 -15.78 -29.61 22.75
C GLY A 480 -16.83 -30.27 21.83
N MET A 481 -17.53 -29.49 21.00
CA MET A 481 -18.58 -29.97 20.08
C MET A 481 -18.17 -29.94 18.60
N VAL A 482 -17.25 -29.05 18.21
CA VAL A 482 -16.80 -28.89 16.82
C VAL A 482 -15.69 -29.90 16.52
N THR A 483 -15.94 -30.77 15.54
CA THR A 483 -14.92 -31.64 14.95
C THR A 483 -14.44 -31.09 13.60
N PRO A 484 -13.29 -31.55 13.05
CA PRO A 484 -12.83 -31.13 11.72
C PRO A 484 -13.86 -31.40 10.60
N GLU A 485 -14.65 -32.46 10.72
CA GLU A 485 -15.74 -32.79 9.79
C GLU A 485 -16.89 -31.79 9.89
N ILE A 486 -17.24 -31.34 11.10
CA ILE A 486 -18.25 -30.29 11.31
C ILE A 486 -17.76 -28.95 10.75
N ALA A 487 -16.50 -28.58 11.04
CA ALA A 487 -15.91 -27.35 10.49
C ALA A 487 -15.87 -27.36 8.94
N SER A 488 -15.47 -28.49 8.34
CA SER A 488 -15.48 -28.67 6.87
C SER A 488 -16.90 -28.66 6.27
N MET A 489 -17.88 -29.24 6.97
CA MET A 489 -19.30 -29.15 6.58
C MET A 489 -19.80 -27.70 6.66
N MET A 490 -19.48 -26.96 7.72
CA MET A 490 -19.87 -25.55 7.86
C MET A 490 -19.20 -24.65 6.81
N GLN A 491 -17.94 -24.92 6.46
CA GLN A 491 -17.24 -24.30 5.33
C GLN A 491 -17.99 -24.56 4.02
N THR A 492 -18.29 -25.82 3.67
CA THR A 492 -18.98 -26.14 2.39
C THR A 492 -20.42 -25.62 2.33
N LEU A 493 -21.08 -25.43 3.48
CA LEU A 493 -22.42 -24.83 3.60
C LEU A 493 -22.39 -23.28 3.73
N HIS A 494 -21.24 -22.62 3.67
CA HIS A 494 -21.17 -21.16 3.73
C HIS A 494 -21.92 -20.54 2.52
N PRO A 495 -22.85 -19.58 2.70
CA PRO A 495 -23.73 -19.10 1.62
C PRO A 495 -22.99 -18.63 0.36
N LEU A 496 -21.86 -17.93 0.52
CA LEU A 496 -21.04 -17.51 -0.62
C LEU A 496 -20.47 -18.69 -1.39
N ARG A 497 -19.89 -19.69 -0.71
CA ARG A 497 -19.31 -20.90 -1.34
C ARG A 497 -20.39 -21.71 -2.06
N MET A 498 -21.56 -21.88 -1.43
CA MET A 498 -22.74 -22.48 -2.08
C MET A 498 -23.17 -21.76 -3.36
N SER A 499 -23.00 -20.42 -3.44
CA SER A 499 -23.38 -19.63 -4.63
C SER A 499 -22.54 -19.93 -5.88
N TYR A 500 -21.33 -20.50 -5.72
CA TYR A 500 -20.51 -21.02 -6.82
C TYR A 500 -20.80 -22.50 -7.08
N GLU A 501 -20.84 -23.34 -6.04
CA GLU A 501 -20.95 -24.79 -6.18
C GLU A 501 -22.28 -25.30 -6.75
N TRP A 502 -23.41 -24.76 -6.28
CA TRP A 502 -24.78 -25.23 -6.60
C TRP A 502 -25.07 -25.30 -8.10
N TRP A 503 -24.48 -24.38 -8.87
CA TRP A 503 -24.69 -24.26 -10.31
C TRP A 503 -23.36 -24.36 -11.05
N SER A 504 -22.88 -25.60 -11.15
CA SER A 504 -21.72 -26.05 -11.91
C SER A 504 -22.14 -27.22 -12.83
N SER A 505 -21.23 -27.75 -13.65
CA SER A 505 -21.48 -28.90 -14.53
C SER A 505 -21.77 -30.21 -13.79
N THR A 506 -21.64 -30.24 -12.46
CA THR A 506 -22.11 -31.35 -11.61
C THR A 506 -23.64 -31.37 -11.45
N ASN A 507 -24.33 -30.26 -11.72
CA ASN A 507 -25.78 -30.17 -11.63
C ASN A 507 -26.44 -30.89 -12.82
N ALA A 508 -27.43 -31.75 -12.55
CA ALA A 508 -28.05 -32.60 -13.57
C ALA A 508 -28.69 -31.85 -14.76
N LEU A 509 -29.05 -30.57 -14.60
CA LEU A 509 -29.60 -29.73 -15.67
C LEU A 509 -28.52 -28.97 -16.46
N ALA A 510 -27.30 -28.85 -15.93
CA ALA A 510 -26.24 -28.04 -16.51
C ALA A 510 -25.76 -28.52 -17.90
N PRO A 511 -25.64 -29.83 -18.21
CA PRO A 511 -25.31 -30.29 -19.56
C PRO A 511 -26.37 -29.90 -20.62
N THR A 512 -27.66 -29.88 -20.22
CA THR A 512 -28.77 -29.46 -21.09
C THR A 512 -28.70 -27.96 -21.38
N VAL A 513 -28.41 -27.15 -20.34
CA VAL A 513 -28.23 -25.69 -20.49
C VAL A 513 -27.00 -25.38 -21.36
N ALA A 514 -25.87 -26.05 -21.15
CA ALA A 514 -24.67 -25.88 -21.97
C ALA A 514 -24.92 -26.26 -23.44
N GLY A 515 -25.58 -27.40 -23.69
CA GLY A 515 -25.96 -27.84 -25.04
C GLY A 515 -26.95 -26.91 -25.74
N ALA A 516 -27.85 -26.25 -24.99
CA ALA A 516 -28.72 -25.21 -25.52
C ALA A 516 -27.94 -23.92 -25.80
N ALA A 517 -27.12 -23.44 -24.86
CA ALA A 517 -26.33 -22.22 -24.98
C ALA A 517 -25.38 -22.25 -26.19
N THR A 518 -24.74 -23.38 -26.49
CA THR A 518 -23.94 -23.54 -27.70
C THR A 518 -24.77 -23.31 -28.97
N ARG A 519 -25.96 -23.92 -29.09
CA ARG A 519 -26.84 -23.73 -30.26
C ARG A 519 -27.39 -22.30 -30.35
N LEU A 520 -27.61 -21.64 -29.21
CA LEU A 520 -28.13 -20.27 -29.16
C LEU A 520 -27.07 -19.20 -29.42
N ARG A 521 -25.77 -19.54 -29.40
CA ARG A 521 -24.69 -18.69 -29.94
C ARG A 521 -24.73 -18.66 -31.48
N ASP A 522 -25.14 -19.77 -32.11
CA ASP A 522 -25.27 -19.88 -33.57
C ASP A 522 -26.60 -19.30 -34.11
N ASP A 523 -27.72 -19.51 -33.42
CA ASP A 523 -29.05 -18.94 -33.75
C ASP A 523 -29.42 -17.76 -32.81
N ARG A 524 -28.45 -16.88 -32.54
CA ARG A 524 -28.67 -15.68 -31.70
C ARG A 524 -29.56 -14.68 -32.43
N ARG A 525 -30.64 -14.23 -31.76
CA ARG A 525 -31.63 -13.28 -32.28
C ARG A 525 -31.77 -12.11 -31.33
N GLU A 526 -30.96 -11.09 -31.55
CA GLU A 526 -31.08 -9.80 -30.91
C GLU A 526 -32.39 -9.11 -31.35
N MET A 527 -33.09 -8.47 -30.42
CA MET A 527 -34.22 -7.58 -30.72
C MET A 527 -33.75 -6.27 -31.37
N MET A 528 -34.67 -5.49 -31.97
CA MET A 528 -34.32 -4.17 -32.49
C MET A 528 -33.89 -3.20 -31.36
N PRO A 529 -32.88 -2.32 -31.56
CA PRO A 529 -32.41 -1.39 -30.53
C PRO A 529 -33.47 -0.45 -29.95
N ASP A 530 -34.48 -0.08 -30.75
CA ASP A 530 -35.58 0.80 -30.36
C ASP A 530 -36.75 0.06 -29.66
N ASN A 531 -36.59 -1.23 -29.31
CA ASN A 531 -37.67 -2.03 -28.72
C ASN A 531 -38.10 -1.45 -27.35
N PRO A 532 -39.40 -1.13 -27.15
CA PRO A 532 -39.87 -0.48 -25.93
C PRO A 532 -39.80 -1.39 -24.69
N PHE A 533 -39.86 -2.72 -24.84
CA PHE A 533 -39.77 -3.64 -23.71
C PHE A 533 -38.37 -3.68 -23.10
N TRP A 534 -37.31 -3.41 -23.88
CA TRP A 534 -35.97 -3.18 -23.35
C TRP A 534 -35.93 -1.94 -22.45
N GLN A 535 -36.56 -0.83 -22.89
CA GLN A 535 -36.65 0.39 -22.08
C GLN A 535 -37.43 0.13 -20.78
N VAL A 536 -38.47 -0.72 -20.81
CA VAL A 536 -39.16 -1.16 -19.58
C VAL A 536 -38.23 -2.00 -18.69
N GLN A 537 -37.47 -2.95 -19.26
CA GLN A 537 -36.51 -3.78 -18.51
C GLN A 537 -35.43 -2.93 -17.81
N GLU A 538 -34.82 -1.98 -18.52
CA GLU A 538 -33.82 -1.05 -17.97
C GLU A 538 -34.40 -0.12 -16.89
N ASN A 539 -35.63 0.38 -17.07
CA ASN A 539 -36.31 1.18 -16.06
C ASN A 539 -36.63 0.37 -14.80
N VAL A 540 -37.05 -0.89 -14.93
CA VAL A 540 -37.27 -1.81 -13.80
C VAL A 540 -35.95 -2.10 -13.08
N SER A 541 -34.88 -2.38 -13.82
CA SER A 541 -33.55 -2.61 -13.26
C SER A 541 -33.04 -1.38 -12.49
N THR A 542 -33.17 -0.19 -13.09
CA THR A 542 -32.83 1.09 -12.46
C THR A 542 -33.65 1.35 -11.19
N MET A 543 -34.94 0.95 -11.18
CA MET A 543 -35.78 1.07 -9.99
C MET A 543 -35.33 0.12 -8.86
N ILE A 544 -34.96 -1.13 -9.19
CA ILE A 544 -34.44 -2.10 -8.21
C ILE A 544 -33.12 -1.61 -7.60
N VAL A 545 -32.20 -1.10 -8.42
CA VAL A 545 -30.94 -0.47 -7.95
C VAL A 545 -31.24 0.66 -6.97
N ARG A 546 -32.09 1.63 -7.35
CA ARG A 546 -32.46 2.76 -6.48
C ARG A 546 -33.15 2.35 -5.18
N LEU A 547 -33.93 1.26 -5.18
CA LEU A 547 -34.55 0.72 -3.97
C LEU A 547 -33.51 0.08 -3.04
N LEU A 548 -32.52 -0.62 -3.59
CA LEU A 548 -31.42 -1.23 -2.82
C LEU A 548 -30.41 -0.18 -2.32
N ASP A 549 -30.12 0.86 -3.10
CA ASP A 549 -29.40 2.06 -2.65
C ASP A 549 -30.14 2.72 -1.47
N SER A 550 -31.44 3.00 -1.64
CA SER A 550 -32.26 3.61 -0.58
C SER A 550 -32.31 2.77 0.69
N TYR A 551 -32.30 1.44 0.57
CA TYR A 551 -32.19 0.52 1.69
C TYR A 551 -30.81 0.57 2.37
N ARG A 552 -29.72 0.55 1.61
CA ARG A 552 -28.35 0.73 2.14
C ARG A 552 -28.26 2.03 2.94
N ASP A 553 -28.64 3.14 2.31
CA ASP A 553 -28.47 4.47 2.89
C ASP A 553 -29.31 4.64 4.17
N GLN A 554 -30.50 4.03 4.25
CA GLN A 554 -31.32 4.01 5.47
C GLN A 554 -30.75 3.08 6.55
N ARG A 555 -30.29 1.88 6.19
CA ARG A 555 -29.63 0.93 7.10
C ARG A 555 -28.39 1.56 7.73
N ASP A 556 -27.58 2.25 6.94
CA ASP A 556 -26.31 2.80 7.34
C ASP A 556 -26.47 4.04 8.24
N GLN A 557 -27.49 4.87 7.98
CA GLN A 557 -27.94 5.91 8.92
C GLN A 557 -28.48 5.31 10.23
N MET A 558 -29.25 4.21 10.16
CA MET A 558 -29.76 3.53 11.35
C MET A 558 -28.62 2.89 12.17
N TYR A 559 -27.61 2.30 11.54
CA TYR A 559 -26.42 1.77 12.21
C TYR A 559 -25.65 2.86 12.95
N ALA A 560 -25.42 4.01 12.31
CA ALA A 560 -24.84 5.17 12.97
C ALA A 560 -25.70 5.59 14.18
N TRP A 561 -26.99 5.86 13.98
CA TRP A 561 -27.88 6.32 15.05
C TRP A 561 -27.98 5.35 16.24
N LEU A 562 -28.05 4.03 15.99
CA LEU A 562 -28.05 3.01 17.04
C LEU A 562 -26.72 2.95 17.79
N PHE A 563 -25.59 3.05 17.10
CA PHE A 563 -24.27 3.07 17.73
C PHE A 563 -24.09 4.33 18.60
N GLU A 564 -24.38 5.49 18.03
CA GLU A 564 -24.27 6.79 18.70
C GLU A 564 -25.21 6.88 19.93
N GLY A 565 -26.43 6.33 19.82
CA GLY A 565 -27.38 6.26 20.94
C GLY A 565 -27.01 5.23 22.02
N LEU A 566 -26.50 4.06 21.64
CA LEU A 566 -26.08 3.03 22.59
C LEU A 566 -24.82 3.45 23.36
N TYR A 567 -23.76 3.83 22.64
CA TYR A 567 -22.47 4.14 23.25
C TYR A 567 -22.33 5.60 23.70
N GLY A 568 -23.19 6.51 23.22
CA GLY A 568 -23.38 7.83 23.81
C GLY A 568 -24.25 7.85 25.07
N SER A 569 -24.85 6.71 25.45
CA SER A 569 -25.67 6.61 26.67
C SER A 569 -24.82 6.81 27.93
N PRO A 570 -25.19 7.73 28.85
CA PRO A 570 -24.47 7.93 30.11
C PRO A 570 -24.35 6.65 30.96
N LEU A 571 -25.32 5.73 30.85
CA LEU A 571 -25.26 4.43 31.53
C LEU A 571 -24.16 3.53 30.96
N VAL A 572 -23.98 3.50 29.64
CA VAL A 572 -22.96 2.67 28.98
C VAL A 572 -21.57 3.26 29.17
N GLN A 573 -21.43 4.60 29.13
CA GLN A 573 -20.21 5.30 29.52
C GLN A 573 -19.83 4.97 30.98
N ALA A 574 -20.77 5.12 31.93
CA ALA A 574 -20.51 4.82 33.34
C ALA A 574 -20.13 3.35 33.58
N LEU A 575 -20.82 2.39 32.95
CA LEU A 575 -20.50 0.96 33.03
C LEU A 575 -19.14 0.59 32.39
N THR A 576 -18.65 1.39 31.44
CA THR A 576 -17.33 1.19 30.80
C THR A 576 -16.20 1.99 31.46
N GLY A 577 -16.49 2.78 32.49
CA GLY A 577 -15.51 3.48 33.33
C GLY A 577 -15.42 5.00 33.12
N TYR A 578 -16.31 5.58 32.33
CA TYR A 578 -16.34 7.02 32.01
C TYR A 578 -17.52 7.71 32.69
N SER A 579 -17.24 8.68 33.57
CA SER A 579 -18.25 9.59 34.11
C SER A 579 -18.65 10.64 33.06
N ALA A 580 -19.84 11.23 33.19
CA ALA A 580 -20.27 12.32 32.29
C ALA A 580 -19.30 13.53 32.32
N ASP A 581 -18.62 13.74 33.44
CA ASP A 581 -17.64 14.81 33.66
C ASP A 581 -16.17 14.36 33.44
N SER A 582 -15.92 13.23 32.77
CA SER A 582 -14.56 12.71 32.60
C SER A 582 -13.74 13.54 31.60
N VAL A 583 -12.86 14.40 32.12
CA VAL A 583 -11.91 15.22 31.32
C VAL A 583 -10.73 14.38 30.77
N LEU A 584 -10.65 13.08 31.10
CA LEU A 584 -9.63 12.17 30.57
C LEU A 584 -9.91 11.87 29.09
N PRO A 585 -8.92 11.97 28.18
CA PRO A 585 -9.14 11.67 26.77
C PRO A 585 -9.48 10.18 26.56
N ALA A 586 -10.29 9.91 25.54
CA ALA A 586 -10.72 8.55 25.19
C ALA A 586 -9.55 7.63 24.80
N ARG A 587 -8.52 8.17 24.14
CA ARG A 587 -7.27 7.47 23.76
C ARG A 587 -6.07 8.29 24.24
N ASN A 588 -4.93 7.63 24.43
CA ASN A 588 -3.67 8.34 24.67
C ASN A 588 -3.16 8.89 23.33
N HIS A 589 -2.81 10.18 23.29
CA HIS A 589 -2.09 10.76 22.14
C HIS A 589 -0.56 10.65 22.41
N PRO A 590 0.21 9.83 21.67
CA PRO A 590 1.62 9.57 22.03
C PRO A 590 2.49 10.81 22.06
N GLY A 591 2.20 11.79 21.19
CA GLY A 591 2.91 13.06 21.17
C GLY A 591 2.80 13.89 22.45
N ASP A 592 1.72 13.76 23.23
CA ASP A 592 1.49 14.59 24.43
C ASP A 592 2.19 14.06 25.70
N SER A 593 2.91 12.93 25.59
CA SER A 593 3.67 12.38 26.73
C SER A 593 4.88 13.26 27.10
N PRO A 594 5.18 13.50 28.38
CA PRO A 594 6.28 14.39 28.81
C PRO A 594 7.65 13.99 28.25
N GLU A 595 7.90 12.68 28.15
CA GLU A 595 9.11 12.11 27.55
C GLU A 595 9.24 12.44 26.06
N HIS A 596 8.09 12.51 25.36
CA HIS A 596 8.02 12.88 23.95
C HIS A 596 8.21 14.38 23.75
N LEU A 597 7.56 15.23 24.54
CA LEU A 597 7.77 16.68 24.49
C LEU A 597 9.25 17.04 24.72
N ALA A 598 9.89 16.37 25.68
CA ALA A 598 11.33 16.50 25.94
C ALA A 598 12.22 15.86 24.85
N PHE A 599 11.71 14.95 24.01
CA PHE A 599 12.40 14.49 22.80
C PHE A 599 12.33 15.54 21.68
N VAL A 600 11.13 16.04 21.37
CA VAL A 600 10.91 17.08 20.35
C VAL A 600 11.76 18.31 20.63
N GLU A 601 11.76 18.83 21.88
CA GLU A 601 12.57 20.00 22.25
C GLU A 601 14.07 19.77 22.01
N ARG A 602 14.60 18.58 22.32
CA ARG A 602 16.01 18.24 22.11
C ARG A 602 16.37 18.13 20.63
N GLU A 603 15.51 17.53 19.80
CA GLU A 603 15.81 17.39 18.38
C GLU A 603 15.65 18.74 17.64
N LEU A 604 14.66 19.58 18.00
CA LEU A 604 14.55 20.95 17.50
C LEU A 604 15.72 21.85 17.94
N ALA A 605 16.31 21.62 19.12
CA ALA A 605 17.55 22.26 19.53
C ALA A 605 18.74 21.78 18.69
N ARG A 606 18.89 20.46 18.51
CA ARG A 606 19.92 19.86 17.65
C ARG A 606 19.84 20.35 16.20
N ILE A 607 18.64 20.54 15.64
CA ILE A 607 18.44 21.14 14.31
C ILE A 607 18.94 22.60 14.30
N ARG A 608 18.74 23.39 15.37
CA ARG A 608 19.30 24.76 15.47
C ARG A 608 20.83 24.76 15.54
N ASP A 609 21.42 23.88 16.34
CA ASP A 609 22.88 23.81 16.50
C ASP A 609 23.60 23.45 15.17
N ARG A 610 22.97 22.61 14.34
CA ARG A 610 23.49 22.20 13.02
C ARG A 610 23.42 23.28 11.93
N MET A 611 22.84 24.46 12.19
CA MET A 611 22.71 25.53 11.19
C MET A 611 24.04 25.96 10.56
N THR A 612 25.13 25.95 11.33
CA THR A 612 26.49 26.33 10.88
C THR A 612 27.41 25.13 10.58
N GLU A 613 26.86 23.90 10.52
CA GLU A 613 27.61 22.71 10.13
C GLU A 613 27.52 22.43 8.62
N GLY A 614 28.66 22.05 8.03
CA GLY A 614 28.81 21.72 6.61
C GLY A 614 29.97 22.44 5.92
N GLY A 615 29.89 22.56 4.60
CA GLY A 615 30.80 23.29 3.72
C GLY A 615 30.11 23.77 2.43
N LEU A 616 30.86 23.78 1.32
CA LEU A 616 30.40 24.31 0.02
C LEU A 616 29.18 23.56 -0.53
N LEU A 617 29.08 22.24 -0.35
CA LEU A 617 27.99 21.43 -0.86
C LEU A 617 26.67 21.73 -0.12
N GLU A 618 26.73 21.77 1.21
CA GLU A 618 25.61 22.12 2.08
C GLU A 618 25.11 23.54 1.80
N ALA A 619 26.03 24.51 1.67
CA ALA A 619 25.71 25.88 1.29
C ALA A 619 25.02 25.96 -0.09
N THR A 620 25.47 25.16 -1.06
CA THR A 620 24.88 25.08 -2.41
C THR A 620 23.48 24.49 -2.38
N VAL A 621 23.28 23.35 -1.72
CA VAL A 621 21.97 22.68 -1.62
C VAL A 621 20.95 23.56 -0.90
N ARG A 622 21.37 24.18 0.22
CA ARG A 622 20.57 25.15 0.97
C ARG A 622 20.19 26.38 0.12
N ALA A 623 21.11 26.87 -0.71
CA ALA A 623 20.86 27.96 -1.64
C ALA A 623 19.84 27.60 -2.73
N ILE A 624 19.94 26.42 -3.35
CA ILE A 624 18.98 25.94 -4.37
C ILE A 624 17.56 25.94 -3.80
N PHE A 625 17.37 25.35 -2.62
CA PHE A 625 16.06 25.29 -1.97
C PHE A 625 15.55 26.69 -1.57
N TYR A 626 16.42 27.62 -1.16
CA TYR A 626 16.01 29.00 -0.87
C TYR A 626 15.65 29.83 -2.10
N ILE A 627 16.32 29.62 -3.23
CA ILE A 627 16.01 30.36 -4.46
C ILE A 627 14.66 29.91 -5.01
N LEU A 628 14.40 28.60 -5.03
CA LEU A 628 13.25 28.02 -5.73
C LEU A 628 11.99 27.83 -4.84
N ARG A 629 12.08 28.07 -3.52
CA ARG A 629 10.97 27.95 -2.53
C ARG A 629 9.66 28.62 -2.94
N THR A 630 9.73 29.71 -3.71
CA THR A 630 8.57 30.55 -4.07
C THR A 630 7.68 29.92 -5.13
N ARG A 631 8.12 28.84 -5.78
CA ARG A 631 7.26 28.04 -6.69
C ARG A 631 6.20 27.23 -5.93
N GLY A 632 6.35 27.01 -4.62
CA GLY A 632 5.41 26.28 -3.75
C GLY A 632 5.36 24.76 -3.99
N GLU A 633 5.50 24.34 -5.24
CA GLU A 633 5.61 22.96 -5.70
C GLU A 633 7.01 22.40 -5.42
N ALA A 634 7.08 21.26 -4.74
CA ALA A 634 8.25 20.39 -4.70
C ALA A 634 8.38 19.57 -6.00
N ASP A 635 8.25 20.24 -7.15
CA ASP A 635 8.42 19.70 -8.50
C ASP A 635 9.68 18.82 -8.57
N GLU A 636 9.57 17.65 -9.22
CA GLU A 636 10.61 16.62 -9.42
C GLU A 636 12.01 17.21 -9.64
N ARG A 637 11.99 18.27 -10.43
CA ARG A 637 13.14 18.94 -10.99
C ARG A 637 13.97 19.65 -9.90
N HIS A 638 13.43 19.98 -8.73
CA HIS A 638 14.18 20.59 -7.62
C HIS A 638 15.26 19.68 -7.05
N PHE A 639 14.92 18.42 -6.76
CA PHE A 639 15.84 17.44 -6.19
C PHE A 639 16.74 16.82 -7.27
N GLY A 640 16.19 16.61 -8.47
CA GLY A 640 16.97 16.28 -9.67
C GLY A 640 18.00 17.35 -10.08
N HIS A 641 17.83 18.61 -9.64
CA HIS A 641 18.85 19.65 -9.77
C HIS A 641 19.94 19.56 -8.70
N ALA A 642 19.58 19.35 -7.43
CA ALA A 642 20.56 19.12 -6.36
C ALA A 642 21.50 17.95 -6.71
N LEU A 643 20.96 16.87 -7.30
CA LEU A 643 21.72 15.70 -7.75
C LEU A 643 22.83 16.05 -8.77
N LYS A 644 22.63 17.07 -9.61
CA LYS A 644 23.63 17.50 -10.61
C LYS A 644 24.84 18.18 -9.97
N PHE A 645 24.67 18.82 -8.81
CA PHE A 645 25.79 19.43 -8.06
C PHE A 645 26.64 18.41 -7.29
N HIS A 646 26.16 17.18 -7.12
CA HIS A 646 26.91 16.09 -6.53
C HIS A 646 27.57 15.17 -7.58
N GLY A 647 27.83 15.72 -8.78
CA GLY A 647 28.61 15.07 -9.83
C GLY A 647 30.02 14.70 -9.32
N PRO A 648 30.49 13.47 -9.55
CA PRO A 648 31.71 12.97 -8.90
C PRO A 648 33.00 13.49 -9.55
N GLU A 649 33.96 13.93 -8.74
CA GLU A 649 35.36 14.12 -9.16
C GLU A 649 36.01 12.80 -9.61
N ARG A 650 35.50 11.65 -9.14
CA ARG A 650 35.97 10.30 -9.48
C ARG A 650 34.82 9.29 -9.56
N PRO A 651 34.69 8.54 -10.67
CA PRO A 651 33.74 7.43 -10.75
C PRO A 651 34.07 6.35 -9.70
N GLY A 652 33.18 6.17 -8.72
CA GLY A 652 33.29 5.16 -7.67
C GLY A 652 32.92 5.64 -6.25
N ASP A 653 33.11 6.93 -5.95
CA ASP A 653 32.97 7.46 -4.58
C ASP A 653 31.56 8.01 -4.24
N PHE A 654 30.58 7.90 -5.16
CA PHE A 654 29.23 8.44 -4.99
C PHE A 654 28.33 7.53 -4.14
N ASN A 655 27.85 8.03 -3.00
CA ASN A 655 26.89 7.34 -2.14
C ASN A 655 25.55 8.10 -2.10
N MET A 656 24.53 7.59 -2.80
CA MET A 656 23.20 8.20 -2.84
C MET A 656 22.57 8.34 -1.44
N ALA A 657 22.81 7.41 -0.52
CA ALA A 657 22.23 7.48 0.82
C ALA A 657 22.82 8.64 1.64
N SER A 658 24.13 8.90 1.50
CA SER A 658 24.78 10.08 2.09
C SER A 658 24.31 11.37 1.45
N PHE A 659 24.15 11.39 0.12
CA PHE A 659 23.62 12.56 -0.59
C PHE A 659 22.17 12.87 -0.20
N ARG A 660 21.31 11.84 -0.14
CA ARG A 660 19.92 11.93 0.35
C ARG A 660 19.86 12.48 1.77
N ALA A 661 20.71 12.00 2.67
CA ALA A 661 20.78 12.50 4.05
C ALA A 661 21.13 14.01 4.08
N LEU A 662 22.16 14.43 3.34
CA LEU A 662 22.54 15.84 3.21
C LEU A 662 21.42 16.70 2.63
N VAL A 663 20.74 16.22 1.58
CA VAL A 663 19.58 16.88 0.96
C VAL A 663 18.45 17.09 1.97
N ARG A 664 18.07 16.05 2.72
CA ARG A 664 17.03 16.13 3.75
C ARG A 664 17.44 17.06 4.88
N ASP A 665 18.66 16.94 5.39
CA ASP A 665 19.23 17.80 6.44
C ASP A 665 19.15 19.28 6.06
N GLN A 666 19.66 19.66 4.89
CA GLN A 666 19.67 21.08 4.48
C GLN A 666 18.26 21.64 4.23
N ALA A 667 17.33 20.81 3.77
CA ALA A 667 15.94 21.21 3.62
C ALA A 667 15.19 21.33 4.95
N VAL A 668 15.44 20.44 5.92
CA VAL A 668 14.88 20.53 7.29
C VAL A 668 15.41 21.76 8.01
N LEU A 669 16.72 22.06 7.90
CA LEU A 669 17.31 23.30 8.41
C LEU A 669 16.62 24.54 7.82
N LEU A 670 16.48 24.60 6.50
CA LEU A 670 15.83 25.71 5.81
C LEU A 670 14.34 25.83 6.16
N ALA A 671 13.66 24.71 6.41
CA ALA A 671 12.25 24.67 6.80
C ALA A 671 12.00 25.08 8.27
N HIS A 672 13.00 24.91 9.15
CA HIS A 672 12.92 25.25 10.58
C HIS A 672 13.17 26.74 10.83
N ASP A 673 14.25 27.29 10.26
CA ASP A 673 14.51 28.73 10.26
C ASP A 673 15.19 29.15 8.95
N THR A 674 14.36 29.54 7.97
CA THR A 674 14.78 30.07 6.67
C THR A 674 15.73 31.28 6.78
N LYS A 675 15.66 32.05 7.87
CA LYS A 675 16.52 33.22 8.05
C LYS A 675 17.90 32.79 8.57
N ALA A 676 17.95 32.08 9.70
CA ALA A 676 19.20 31.61 10.29
C ALA A 676 19.98 30.69 9.34
N ALA A 677 19.28 29.81 8.62
CA ALA A 677 19.88 28.94 7.62
C ALA A 677 20.65 29.72 6.53
N ILE A 678 20.15 30.87 6.08
CA ILE A 678 20.78 31.69 5.04
C ILE A 678 21.83 32.63 5.61
N GLU A 679 21.64 33.16 6.82
CA GLU A 679 22.65 33.95 7.52
C GLU A 679 23.87 33.11 7.93
N ALA A 680 23.73 31.78 8.02
CA ALA A 680 24.82 30.84 8.22
C ALA A 680 25.63 30.49 6.95
N ILE A 681 25.18 30.81 5.73
CA ILE A 681 25.87 30.44 4.48
C ILE A 681 27.34 30.90 4.45
N PRO A 682 27.69 32.16 4.78
CA PRO A 682 29.09 32.59 4.80
C PRO A 682 29.96 31.76 5.74
N THR A 683 29.42 31.29 6.88
CA THR A 683 30.13 30.44 7.84
C THR A 683 30.46 29.07 7.27
N LEU A 684 29.55 28.47 6.49
CA LEU A 684 29.82 27.21 5.76
C LEU A 684 30.94 27.39 4.72
N LEU A 685 30.96 28.53 4.04
CA LEU A 685 31.92 28.81 2.96
C LEU A 685 33.33 29.14 3.46
N GLN A 686 33.53 29.50 4.74
CA GLN A 686 34.85 29.84 5.33
C GLN A 686 35.96 28.78 5.13
N ARG A 687 35.60 27.53 4.85
CA ARG A 687 36.52 26.40 4.68
C ARG A 687 36.80 26.03 3.22
N ALA A 688 36.11 26.65 2.26
CA ALA A 688 36.28 26.39 0.83
C ALA A 688 37.27 27.38 0.20
N ASN A 689 37.85 27.02 -0.95
CA ASN A 689 38.74 27.91 -1.69
C ASN A 689 37.94 28.96 -2.49
N ALA A 690 38.51 30.16 -2.65
CA ALA A 690 37.85 31.31 -3.23
C ALA A 690 37.54 31.17 -4.74
N ASP A 691 38.26 30.29 -5.43
CA ASP A 691 37.98 29.97 -6.83
C ASP A 691 36.80 28.96 -6.92
N ASP A 692 36.79 27.90 -6.08
CA ASP A 692 35.70 26.91 -5.98
C ASP A 692 34.34 27.55 -5.63
N ILE A 693 34.34 28.52 -4.71
CA ILE A 693 33.12 29.27 -4.33
C ILE A 693 32.56 30.02 -5.53
N ARG A 694 33.42 30.64 -6.35
CA ARG A 694 33.00 31.40 -7.55
C ARG A 694 32.57 30.51 -8.69
N GLU A 695 33.24 29.38 -8.92
CA GLU A 695 32.80 28.37 -9.88
C GLU A 695 31.41 27.85 -9.51
N ARG A 696 31.20 27.48 -8.25
CA ARG A 696 29.91 26.95 -7.79
C ARG A 696 28.79 28.01 -7.79
N ALA A 697 29.11 29.28 -7.57
CA ALA A 697 28.17 30.39 -7.75
C ALA A 697 27.73 30.54 -9.22
N GLN A 698 28.65 30.43 -10.18
CA GLN A 698 28.32 30.46 -11.61
C GLN A 698 27.49 29.25 -12.04
N ASP A 699 27.78 28.05 -11.52
CA ASP A 699 26.94 26.87 -11.78
C ASP A 699 25.51 27.04 -11.25
N LEU A 700 25.36 27.63 -10.06
CA LEU A 700 24.07 27.94 -9.47
C LEU A 700 23.29 28.95 -10.33
N GLU A 701 23.93 30.04 -10.75
CA GLU A 701 23.34 31.03 -11.65
C GLU A 701 22.90 30.39 -12.98
N ARG A 702 23.78 29.62 -13.64
CA ARG A 702 23.47 28.89 -14.88
C ARG A 702 22.29 27.95 -14.72
N LEU A 703 22.27 27.15 -13.65
CA LEU A 703 21.21 26.16 -13.43
C LEU A 703 19.84 26.83 -13.21
N VAL A 704 19.81 27.90 -12.41
CA VAL A 704 18.57 28.66 -12.14
C VAL A 704 18.11 29.41 -13.40
N THR A 705 19.00 30.10 -14.11
CA THR A 705 18.65 30.90 -15.31
C THR A 705 18.38 30.06 -16.57
N SER A 706 18.83 28.80 -16.64
CA SER A 706 18.57 27.89 -17.77
C SER A 706 17.10 27.55 -18.04
N ARG A 707 16.17 28.04 -17.21
CA ARG A 707 14.76 27.64 -17.14
C ARG A 707 13.74 28.62 -17.70
N GLY A 708 14.20 29.66 -18.40
CA GLY A 708 13.35 30.77 -18.84
C GLY A 708 13.19 31.81 -17.73
N ASN A 709 12.15 32.64 -17.83
CA ASN A 709 12.00 33.78 -16.94
C ASN A 709 11.78 33.35 -15.48
N LEU A 710 12.63 33.86 -14.59
CA LEU A 710 12.45 33.74 -13.14
C LEU A 710 11.28 34.60 -12.66
N LEU A 711 10.65 34.18 -11.57
CA LEU A 711 9.77 35.07 -10.82
C LEU A 711 10.61 36.14 -10.12
N THR A 712 10.08 37.34 -9.94
CA THR A 712 10.84 38.47 -9.34
C THR A 712 11.39 38.16 -7.93
N GLU A 713 10.68 37.31 -7.16
CA GLU A 713 11.17 36.85 -5.86
C GLU A 713 12.28 35.80 -5.94
N GLU A 714 12.33 34.99 -7.00
CA GLU A 714 13.43 34.06 -7.27
C GLU A 714 14.67 34.82 -7.71
N GLU A 715 14.53 35.81 -8.59
CA GLU A 715 15.63 36.67 -9.03
C GLU A 715 16.24 37.44 -7.84
N ALA A 716 15.41 38.04 -7.00
CA ALA A 716 15.86 38.68 -5.76
C ALA A 716 16.50 37.67 -4.77
N SER A 717 16.01 36.43 -4.73
CA SER A 717 16.61 35.36 -3.91
C SER A 717 17.96 34.90 -4.44
N LEU A 718 18.10 34.75 -5.77
CA LEU A 718 19.35 34.42 -6.46
C LEU A 718 20.39 35.51 -6.26
N GLN A 719 20.05 36.78 -6.49
CA GLN A 719 20.94 37.92 -6.26
C GLN A 719 21.43 37.97 -4.81
N ARG A 720 20.55 37.70 -3.82
CA ARG A 720 20.94 37.60 -2.39
C ARG A 720 21.95 36.49 -2.15
N ILE A 721 21.75 35.30 -2.74
CA ILE A 721 22.70 34.19 -2.59
C ILE A 721 24.05 34.51 -3.25
N LEU A 722 24.06 34.99 -4.49
CA LEU A 722 25.30 35.30 -5.21
C LEU A 722 26.13 36.35 -4.46
N ALA A 723 25.47 37.34 -3.85
CA ALA A 723 26.12 38.31 -2.97
C ALA A 723 26.77 37.67 -1.72
N LEU A 724 26.12 36.67 -1.09
CA LEU A 724 26.69 35.94 0.05
C LEU A 724 27.88 35.05 -0.36
N PHE A 725 27.83 34.45 -1.56
CA PHE A 725 28.94 33.65 -2.09
C PHE A 725 30.16 34.53 -2.41
N GLU A 726 30.01 35.66 -3.11
CA GLU A 726 31.15 36.54 -3.42
C GLU A 726 31.71 37.23 -2.16
N GLN A 727 30.86 37.59 -1.19
CA GLN A 727 31.33 38.06 0.14
C GLN A 727 32.20 37.02 0.87
N SER A 728 32.01 35.74 0.57
CA SER A 728 32.75 34.62 1.18
C SER A 728 33.99 34.20 0.38
N ALA A 729 34.17 34.70 -0.84
CA ALA A 729 35.30 34.40 -1.70
C ALA A 729 36.37 35.51 -1.58
N PRO A 730 37.41 35.38 -0.73
CA PRO A 730 38.35 36.47 -0.49
C PRO A 730 39.01 36.98 -1.78
N ALA A 731 39.26 38.30 -1.81
CA ALA A 731 39.90 38.96 -2.94
C ALA A 731 41.34 38.45 -3.13
N LYS A 732 41.65 38.06 -4.37
CA LYS A 732 42.98 37.56 -4.78
C LYS A 732 44.03 38.65 -4.53
N LYS A 733 44.88 38.48 -3.52
CA LYS A 733 46.02 39.37 -3.31
C LYS A 733 46.94 39.27 -4.53
N LEU A 734 46.98 40.35 -5.30
CA LEU A 734 48.03 40.61 -6.25
C LEU A 734 49.28 40.98 -5.46
N ASP A 735 50.09 39.99 -5.12
CA ASP A 735 51.43 40.22 -4.58
C ASP A 735 52.29 40.85 -5.68
N VAL A 736 52.33 42.19 -5.68
CA VAL A 736 53.14 42.99 -6.61
C VAL A 736 54.61 42.80 -6.22
N GLU A 737 55.23 41.81 -6.86
CA GLU A 737 56.63 41.45 -6.69
C GLU A 737 57.54 42.66 -6.98
N LYS A 738 58.14 43.22 -5.91
CA LYS A 738 59.06 44.36 -6.03
C LYS A 738 60.40 43.89 -6.60
N SER A 739 60.49 43.91 -7.92
CA SER A 739 61.75 43.79 -8.64
C SER A 739 62.77 44.84 -8.14
N SER A 740 63.94 44.36 -7.72
CA SER A 740 65.11 45.19 -7.41
C SER A 740 66.34 44.60 -8.11
N ILE A 741 67.07 45.44 -8.83
CA ILE A 741 68.05 45.04 -9.84
C ILE A 741 69.46 45.04 -9.25
N SER A 742 70.21 43.94 -9.39
CA SER A 742 71.59 43.95 -9.93
C SER A 742 72.23 42.55 -9.96
N ALA A 743 73.14 42.36 -10.92
CA ALA A 743 74.01 41.19 -11.13
C ALA A 743 75.48 41.72 -11.17
N PRO A 744 76.54 40.97 -11.54
CA PRO A 744 76.62 39.54 -11.94
C PRO A 744 77.83 38.76 -11.36
N THR A 745 77.96 37.47 -11.71
CA THR A 745 79.15 36.80 -12.32
C THR A 745 79.18 35.28 -12.00
N ALA A 746 79.72 34.47 -12.93
CA ALA A 746 79.75 33.00 -12.94
C ALA A 746 81.16 32.44 -12.54
N PRO A 747 81.51 31.12 -12.57
CA PRO A 747 80.74 29.96 -13.04
C PRO A 747 80.81 28.67 -12.16
N GLU A 748 80.15 27.61 -12.64
CA GLU A 748 80.26 26.19 -12.20
C GLU A 748 81.68 25.60 -12.43
N PRO A 749 82.14 24.52 -11.73
CA PRO A 749 81.61 23.18 -12.01
C PRO A 749 81.65 22.08 -10.90
N LYS A 750 80.72 21.11 -11.04
CA LYS A 750 80.80 19.63 -10.86
C LYS A 750 81.77 18.94 -9.85
N LEU A 751 81.13 17.99 -9.13
CA LEU A 751 81.58 16.64 -8.72
C LEU A 751 82.44 16.38 -7.46
N ALA A 752 81.80 15.61 -6.56
CA ALA A 752 82.30 14.36 -5.94
C ALA A 752 83.33 14.35 -4.78
N SER A 753 82.76 14.02 -3.60
CA SER A 753 83.20 12.93 -2.70
C SER A 753 84.25 13.19 -1.59
N ILE A 754 84.23 12.25 -0.63
CA ILE A 754 85.11 12.08 0.55
C ILE A 754 84.89 13.10 1.68
N SER A 755 84.46 12.57 2.84
CA SER A 755 84.50 13.25 4.14
C SER A 755 85.11 12.29 5.17
N THR A 756 86.02 12.79 5.99
CA THR A 756 86.71 12.02 7.03
C THR A 756 86.41 12.54 8.45
N HIS A 757 86.56 11.63 9.41
CA HIS A 757 86.11 11.70 10.80
C HIS A 757 86.47 12.95 11.65
N ARG A 758 85.48 13.32 12.51
CA ARG A 758 85.62 13.73 13.94
C ARG A 758 86.31 15.09 14.21
N THR A 759 86.20 15.75 15.38
CA THR A 759 85.70 15.36 16.74
C THR A 759 84.86 16.54 17.37
N PRO A 760 84.56 16.72 18.68
CA PRO A 760 83.30 17.38 19.13
C PRO A 760 83.50 18.60 20.06
N LEU A 761 82.41 19.12 20.66
CA LEU A 761 82.23 19.23 22.14
C LEU A 761 81.02 20.08 22.58
N SER A 762 80.18 19.54 23.46
CA SER A 762 79.63 20.26 24.64
C SER A 762 79.07 19.28 25.69
N HIS A 763 79.28 19.59 26.97
CA HIS A 763 78.64 18.99 28.16
C HIS A 763 77.71 20.08 28.78
N SER A 764 76.83 19.89 29.77
CA SER A 764 76.66 18.82 30.78
C SER A 764 75.19 18.68 31.25
N THR A 765 74.72 17.43 31.38
CA THR A 765 74.14 16.76 32.59
C THR A 765 73.65 17.69 33.73
N GLN A 766 72.38 17.69 34.20
CA GLN A 766 71.43 16.65 34.68
C GLN A 766 71.76 16.06 36.08
N PRO A 767 70.76 15.89 36.99
CA PRO A 767 70.26 14.54 37.41
C PRO A 767 68.75 14.51 37.80
N GLN A 768 68.01 13.40 38.00
CA GLN A 768 68.18 11.96 37.71
C GLN A 768 66.84 11.16 37.77
N ARG A 769 66.90 9.88 37.37
CA ARG A 769 65.94 8.72 37.44
C ARG A 769 65.22 8.42 36.11
N SER A 770 65.51 7.36 35.33
CA SER A 770 65.67 5.89 35.55
C SER A 770 64.34 5.13 35.73
N ALA A 771 63.98 4.08 34.97
CA ALA A 771 64.63 3.41 33.82
C ALA A 771 63.60 2.61 32.96
N LEU A 772 64.06 2.07 31.81
CA LEU A 772 63.34 1.18 30.86
C LEU A 772 63.45 -0.32 31.28
N PRO A 773 62.90 -1.36 30.56
CA PRO A 773 62.31 -1.38 29.19
C PRO A 773 60.97 -2.16 29.02
N THR A 774 60.48 -2.23 27.78
CA THR A 774 59.39 -3.11 27.30
C THR A 774 59.85 -4.55 27.01
N ALA A 775 59.02 -5.57 27.31
CA ALA A 775 59.22 -6.95 26.86
C ALA A 775 57.92 -7.79 26.81
N THR A 776 57.80 -8.64 25.77
CA THR A 776 57.02 -9.91 25.62
C THR A 776 55.66 -10.13 26.28
N SER A 777 54.71 -10.65 25.49
CA SER A 777 53.39 -11.15 25.93
C SER A 777 53.36 -12.66 26.20
N ALA A 778 52.93 -13.09 27.40
CA ALA A 778 52.54 -14.48 27.71
C ALA A 778 51.76 -14.67 29.04
N THR A 779 50.49 -15.09 28.93
CA THR A 779 49.71 -16.01 29.83
C THR A 779 49.52 -15.80 31.35
N GLU A 780 48.27 -16.12 31.80
CA GLU A 780 47.85 -16.51 33.19
C GLU A 780 47.87 -15.42 34.29
N LYS A 781 47.07 -15.46 35.38
CA LYS A 781 45.95 -16.34 35.86
C LYS A 781 45.09 -15.60 36.92
N ILE A 782 43.77 -15.83 36.96
CA ILE A 782 42.86 -15.52 38.09
C ILE A 782 41.86 -16.72 38.25
N PRO A 783 41.42 -17.13 39.46
CA PRO A 783 41.06 -18.54 39.71
C PRO A 783 39.57 -18.94 39.62
N ALA A 784 39.33 -20.26 39.71
CA ALA A 784 38.02 -20.94 39.75
C ALA A 784 37.32 -20.79 41.13
N MET A 785 36.10 -21.28 41.42
CA MET A 785 35.42 -22.59 41.16
C MET A 785 33.91 -22.45 41.54
N PRO A 786 33.01 -23.48 41.44
CA PRO A 786 33.12 -24.83 40.89
C PRO A 786 31.97 -25.25 39.92
N ALA A 787 32.02 -26.50 39.43
CA ALA A 787 30.99 -27.09 38.55
C ALA A 787 30.42 -28.43 39.07
N LYS A 788 29.18 -28.76 38.68
CA LYS A 788 28.57 -30.10 38.73
C LYS A 788 27.70 -30.28 37.47
N LYS A 789 28.12 -31.13 36.53
CA LYS A 789 27.73 -32.55 36.33
C LYS A 789 26.35 -32.74 35.68
N ALA A 790 26.35 -33.36 34.49
CA ALA A 790 25.15 -33.84 33.80
C ALA A 790 25.32 -35.31 33.35
N SER A 791 24.46 -36.20 33.85
CA SER A 791 24.19 -37.57 33.42
C SER A 791 22.96 -38.06 34.21
N SER A 792 22.09 -38.98 33.78
CA SER A 792 21.93 -39.67 32.49
C SER A 792 20.68 -40.58 32.55
N VAL A 793 20.07 -40.88 31.40
CA VAL A 793 19.25 -42.10 31.13
C VAL A 793 17.92 -42.26 31.91
N ALA A 794 16.79 -42.21 31.17
CA ALA A 794 15.83 -43.33 31.00
C ALA A 794 14.37 -42.89 30.71
N ARG A 795 13.83 -43.28 29.54
CA ARG A 795 12.76 -44.30 29.48
C ARG A 795 12.55 -44.87 28.07
N GLN A 796 11.99 -46.07 28.01
CA GLN A 796 11.54 -46.75 26.79
C GLN A 796 10.01 -46.75 26.73
N LEU A 797 9.47 -46.67 25.51
CA LEU A 797 8.53 -47.60 24.83
C LEU A 797 7.77 -48.67 25.67
N PRO A 798 6.69 -49.30 25.14
CA PRO A 798 5.48 -48.74 24.53
C PRO A 798 4.20 -49.53 24.95
N ALA A 799 3.01 -49.19 24.42
CA ALA A 799 1.86 -50.11 24.36
C ALA A 799 0.91 -49.73 23.20
N SER A 800 0.10 -50.68 22.71
CA SER A 800 -0.75 -50.53 21.52
C SER A 800 -2.09 -51.28 21.65
N ALA A 801 -2.96 -51.08 20.65
CA ALA A 801 -4.22 -51.78 20.31
C ALA A 801 -5.47 -50.86 20.36
N THR A 802 -6.53 -51.05 19.56
CA THR A 802 -6.87 -52.20 18.68
C THR A 802 -7.77 -51.79 17.51
N LYS A 803 -7.56 -52.37 16.30
CA LYS A 803 -8.57 -52.77 15.25
C LYS A 803 -9.61 -51.72 14.72
N ASN A 804 -10.08 -51.75 13.47
CA ASN A 804 -10.38 -52.92 12.63
C ASN A 804 -10.30 -52.65 11.09
N SER A 805 -10.50 -53.73 10.33
CA SER A 805 -10.68 -53.92 8.86
C SER A 805 -11.68 -52.98 8.14
N SER A 806 -11.81 -52.93 6.79
CA SER A 806 -11.61 -53.96 5.73
C SER A 806 -11.34 -53.43 4.28
N ALA A 807 -11.26 -54.35 3.31
CA ALA A 807 -11.11 -54.15 1.84
C ALA A 807 -12.30 -53.40 1.17
N THR A 808 -12.34 -53.03 -0.14
CA THR A 808 -11.88 -53.68 -1.41
C THR A 808 -11.72 -52.63 -2.55
N LYS A 809 -10.85 -52.80 -3.58
CA LYS A 809 -11.13 -53.17 -5.02
C LYS A 809 -12.30 -52.45 -5.73
N ASP A 810 -12.27 -52.03 -7.01
CA ASP A 810 -11.37 -52.17 -8.19
C ASP A 810 -11.31 -50.79 -8.95
N ASN A 811 -10.24 -50.33 -9.64
CA ASN A 811 -9.74 -50.66 -11.01
C ASN A 811 -10.80 -50.44 -12.14
N VAL A 812 -10.63 -49.61 -13.19
CA VAL A 812 -9.80 -49.82 -14.41
C VAL A 812 -9.82 -48.59 -15.39
N THR A 813 -8.65 -48.07 -15.83
CA THR A 813 -8.28 -47.32 -17.09
C THR A 813 -9.18 -46.18 -17.69
N ALA A 814 -8.78 -45.30 -18.64
CA ALA A 814 -7.60 -45.15 -19.51
C ALA A 814 -7.35 -43.66 -19.91
N ALA A 815 -6.23 -43.36 -20.59
CA ALA A 815 -5.97 -42.12 -21.35
C ALA A 815 -5.79 -42.45 -22.85
N PRO A 816 -5.85 -41.48 -23.80
CA PRO A 816 -4.66 -40.65 -24.12
C PRO A 816 -4.90 -39.22 -24.68
N LYS A 817 -3.79 -38.46 -24.77
CA LYS A 817 -3.54 -37.24 -25.60
C LYS A 817 -3.35 -37.63 -27.10
N PRO A 818 -3.26 -36.75 -28.14
CA PRO A 818 -2.39 -35.53 -28.19
C PRO A 818 -2.71 -34.35 -29.18
N SER A 819 -1.85 -33.31 -29.14
CA SER A 819 -1.28 -32.45 -30.24
C SER A 819 -2.12 -31.91 -31.44
N SER A 820 -1.87 -30.71 -32.03
CA SER A 820 -0.99 -29.55 -31.70
C SER A 820 -1.13 -28.36 -32.69
N SER A 821 -0.65 -27.17 -32.26
CA SER A 821 0.17 -26.18 -33.02
C SER A 821 -0.32 -25.30 -34.21
N LEU A 822 -0.38 -23.97 -33.95
CA LEU A 822 0.36 -22.85 -34.61
C LEU A 822 -0.05 -22.16 -35.96
N LYS A 823 -0.19 -20.80 -35.90
CA LYS A 823 0.41 -19.71 -36.77
C LYS A 823 -0.20 -19.37 -38.17
N ASP A 824 -0.07 -18.16 -38.77
CA ASP A 824 0.51 -16.81 -38.44
C ASP A 824 0.04 -15.68 -39.43
N GLY A 825 0.08 -14.38 -39.04
CA GLY A 825 0.21 -13.14 -39.90
C GLY A 825 -1.02 -12.62 -40.71
N ALA A 826 -1.18 -11.37 -41.22
CA ALA A 826 -0.48 -10.04 -41.28
C ALA A 826 -1.51 -8.97 -41.86
N ALA A 827 -1.50 -7.60 -41.83
CA ALA A 827 -0.60 -6.42 -41.66
C ALA A 827 -0.16 -5.58 -42.93
N SER A 828 -0.52 -4.26 -43.05
CA SER A 828 0.17 -3.09 -43.72
C SER A 828 -0.50 -2.14 -44.81
N GLU A 829 0.16 -0.97 -45.02
CA GLU A 829 0.21 0.11 -46.10
C GLU A 829 -0.99 0.96 -46.64
N GLY A 830 -0.89 2.30 -46.90
CA GLY A 830 0.24 3.29 -46.72
C GLY A 830 0.09 4.74 -47.34
N LYS A 831 1.02 5.67 -46.98
CA LYS A 831 1.33 7.06 -47.50
C LYS A 831 0.37 8.24 -47.09
N ALA A 832 0.72 9.53 -46.87
CA ALA A 832 1.86 10.48 -47.13
C ALA A 832 1.70 11.38 -48.41
N SER A 833 2.00 12.70 -48.48
CA SER A 833 2.52 13.78 -47.56
C SER A 833 2.40 15.22 -48.19
N PHE A 834 3.04 16.29 -47.62
CA PHE A 834 3.69 17.49 -48.28
C PHE A 834 3.38 18.95 -47.76
N ARG A 835 4.39 19.56 -47.09
CA ARG A 835 4.94 20.96 -46.98
C ARG A 835 4.19 22.28 -47.39
N MET A 836 4.56 23.37 -46.67
CA MET A 836 4.47 24.84 -46.98
C MET A 836 3.09 25.53 -46.83
N LYS A 837 2.95 26.85 -46.53
CA LYS A 837 3.92 27.98 -46.39
C LYS A 837 3.46 29.10 -45.41
N ASP A 838 4.30 30.12 -45.22
CA ASP A 838 4.22 31.24 -44.25
C ASP A 838 3.10 32.30 -44.52
N ALA A 839 2.66 33.03 -43.48
CA ALA A 839 2.41 34.49 -43.49
C ALA A 839 1.90 35.06 -42.12
N THR A 840 2.61 36.05 -41.58
CA THR A 840 2.13 37.10 -40.63
C THR A 840 2.14 38.44 -41.39
N PRO A 841 1.34 39.51 -41.05
CA PRO A 841 1.65 40.39 -39.89
C PRO A 841 0.47 41.23 -39.27
N SER A 842 0.79 42.01 -38.20
CA SER A 842 0.36 43.41 -37.87
C SER A 842 -1.12 43.88 -37.90
N THR A 843 -1.59 44.89 -37.11
CA THR A 843 -1.18 45.60 -35.87
C THR A 843 -2.37 46.52 -35.41
N ASP A 844 -2.28 47.12 -34.20
CA ASP A 844 -2.88 48.43 -33.79
C ASP A 844 -4.43 48.63 -33.73
N THR A 845 -5.02 49.67 -33.08
CA THR A 845 -4.80 50.31 -31.75
C THR A 845 -6.10 51.01 -31.26
N ASN A 846 -6.19 51.27 -29.94
CA ASN A 846 -6.85 52.41 -29.26
C ASN A 846 -8.39 52.62 -29.15
N SER A 847 -8.71 53.22 -27.99
CA SER A 847 -9.96 53.74 -27.36
C SER A 847 -10.54 55.02 -28.07
N PRO A 848 -11.58 55.78 -27.59
CA PRO A 848 -12.15 55.85 -26.21
C PRO A 848 -13.64 56.31 -25.94
N SER A 849 -14.02 56.24 -24.66
CA SER A 849 -14.77 57.25 -23.85
C SER A 849 -16.33 57.35 -23.74
N LEU A 850 -16.75 57.44 -22.45
CA LEU A 850 -17.59 58.48 -21.78
C LEU A 850 -19.14 58.47 -21.73
N LYS A 851 -19.62 59.05 -20.61
CA LYS A 851 -20.98 59.57 -20.24
C LYS A 851 -22.03 58.60 -19.67
N ASP A 852 -22.85 58.96 -18.66
CA ASP A 852 -22.70 59.92 -17.54
C ASP A 852 -23.86 59.79 -16.50
N ALA A 853 -23.73 60.45 -15.33
CA ALA A 853 -24.81 60.89 -14.41
C ALA A 853 -25.71 59.82 -13.70
N THR A 854 -26.36 60.00 -12.53
CA THR A 854 -26.41 60.99 -11.41
C THR A 854 -27.30 60.40 -10.28
N VAL A 855 -27.33 60.78 -8.99
CA VAL A 855 -26.36 61.32 -8.00
C VAL A 855 -27.06 61.41 -6.60
N SER A 856 -26.36 61.81 -5.52
CA SER A 856 -26.90 62.30 -4.21
C SER A 856 -27.22 61.29 -3.08
N THR A 857 -27.17 61.64 -1.79
CA THR A 857 -26.05 62.13 -0.92
C THR A 857 -26.39 61.88 0.57
N GLY A 858 -25.37 61.81 1.45
CA GLY A 858 -25.55 61.78 2.92
C GLY A 858 -24.19 61.77 3.65
N LYS A 859 -24.01 62.66 4.64
CA LYS A 859 -22.75 62.90 5.40
C LYS A 859 -23.11 63.39 6.82
N VAL A 860 -22.11 63.56 7.72
CA VAL A 860 -22.11 64.21 9.08
C VAL A 860 -22.10 63.18 10.24
N THR A 861 -21.24 63.24 11.29
CA THR A 861 -19.94 63.92 11.56
C THR A 861 -19.26 63.29 12.82
N SER A 862 -17.91 63.46 12.94
CA SER A 862 -17.13 63.63 14.21
C SER A 862 -17.12 62.47 15.24
N SER A 863 -16.19 62.34 16.21
CA SER A 863 -15.14 63.25 16.75
C SER A 863 -13.88 62.50 17.23
N LEU A 864 -12.73 63.21 17.20
CA LEU A 864 -11.63 63.32 18.19
C LEU A 864 -11.05 62.12 18.99
N GLU A 865 -9.71 62.16 19.06
CA GLU A 865 -8.82 61.87 20.22
C GLU A 865 -8.42 60.45 20.65
N ALA A 866 -7.13 60.34 20.97
CA ALA A 866 -6.46 59.32 21.77
C ALA A 866 -5.72 60.01 22.93
N PRO A 867 -5.36 59.30 24.02
CA PRO A 867 -3.92 59.24 24.29
C PRO A 867 -3.35 57.96 24.94
N THR A 868 -2.10 57.73 24.57
CA THR A 868 -0.91 57.12 25.20
C THR A 868 -0.83 56.86 26.72
N ALA A 869 0.07 55.90 27.07
CA ALA A 869 0.99 55.89 28.24
C ALA A 869 0.45 55.52 29.66
N GLN A 870 1.25 55.08 30.64
CA GLN A 870 2.42 54.14 30.69
C GLN A 870 2.81 53.88 32.19
N ALA A 871 3.44 52.73 32.49
CA ALA A 871 4.22 52.46 33.74
C ALA A 871 3.41 52.37 35.07
N LYS A 872 3.93 51.94 36.26
CA LYS A 872 5.29 51.49 36.69
C LYS A 872 5.27 50.69 38.03
N THR A 873 6.07 49.62 38.14
CA THR A 873 6.83 49.11 39.34
C THR A 873 6.21 48.65 40.70
N ILE A 874 6.92 47.65 41.29
CA ILE A 874 7.34 47.49 42.72
C ILE A 874 6.61 46.52 43.70
N ALA A 875 7.26 45.35 43.90
CA ALA A 875 7.73 44.72 45.16
C ALA A 875 6.85 43.79 46.05
N THR A 876 7.60 42.96 46.79
CA THR A 876 7.25 41.80 47.65
C THR A 876 7.05 42.17 49.14
N PRO A 877 6.47 41.27 49.97
CA PRO A 877 7.30 40.40 50.84
C PRO A 877 6.72 38.97 51.04
N ALA A 878 7.25 38.04 51.85
CA ALA A 878 8.61 37.52 52.10
C ALA A 878 8.55 36.51 53.30
N ILE A 879 9.49 35.54 53.37
CA ILE A 879 9.87 34.73 54.58
C ILE A 879 8.85 33.66 55.09
N ASP A 880 9.22 32.42 55.45
CA ASP A 880 10.37 31.57 55.06
C ASP A 880 10.22 30.06 55.48
N LEU A 881 11.14 29.22 54.99
CA LEU A 881 11.70 27.93 55.51
C LEU A 881 10.84 26.78 56.10
N ALA A 882 10.95 25.58 55.50
CA ALA A 882 11.44 24.34 56.16
C ALA A 882 11.71 23.17 55.16
N SER A 883 12.58 22.22 55.54
CA SER A 883 13.08 21.05 54.77
C SER A 883 12.06 19.89 54.63
N SER A 884 12.17 18.87 53.75
CA SER A 884 13.37 18.04 53.48
C SER A 884 13.32 17.07 52.26
N THR A 885 14.46 16.99 51.58
CA THR A 885 15.20 15.85 50.95
C THR A 885 14.59 14.45 50.71
N THR A 886 14.55 14.08 49.40
CA THR A 886 15.07 12.83 48.73
C THR A 886 14.45 11.42 48.82
N LYS A 887 14.29 10.86 47.60
CA LYS A 887 14.64 9.49 47.10
C LYS A 887 13.81 8.23 47.43
N ALA A 888 13.19 7.75 46.35
CA ALA A 888 12.92 6.37 45.93
C ALA A 888 13.88 5.24 46.40
N ALA A 889 13.35 4.02 46.58
CA ALA A 889 13.66 2.82 45.75
C ALA A 889 13.04 1.47 46.25
N ALA A 890 12.39 0.75 45.32
CA ALA A 890 12.52 -0.70 45.00
C ALA A 890 12.28 -1.88 46.00
N LEU A 891 11.89 -3.01 45.37
CA LEU A 891 12.13 -4.45 45.66
C LEU A 891 11.26 -5.29 46.64
N GLU A 892 10.58 -6.28 46.03
CA GLU A 892 10.55 -7.74 46.32
C GLU A 892 10.18 -8.41 47.67
N ASN A 893 9.18 -9.31 47.56
CA ASN A 893 9.16 -10.73 47.96
C ASN A 893 9.80 -11.21 49.29
N GLN A 894 8.95 -11.63 50.25
CA GLN A 894 8.78 -13.05 50.63
C GLN A 894 7.64 -13.27 51.65
N GLY A 895 7.07 -14.48 51.70
CA GLY A 895 6.26 -15.02 52.81
C GLY A 895 6.91 -16.28 53.38
N PRO A 896 6.18 -17.25 53.98
CA PRO A 896 4.78 -17.26 54.41
C PRO A 896 4.58 -17.77 55.88
N ALA A 897 3.34 -17.77 56.39
CA ALA A 897 2.96 -18.43 57.66
C ALA A 897 1.51 -18.97 57.62
N SER A 898 1.10 -19.85 58.55
CA SER A 898 -0.06 -20.76 58.35
C SER A 898 -1.01 -20.98 59.55
N ALA A 899 -2.28 -21.27 59.22
CA ALA A 899 -3.30 -22.04 59.93
C ALA A 899 -3.89 -21.62 61.31
N LYS A 900 -5.22 -21.43 61.32
CA LYS A 900 -6.26 -21.86 62.31
C LYS A 900 -7.64 -21.35 61.80
N THR A 901 -8.67 -22.11 61.41
CA THR A 901 -9.35 -23.36 61.89
C THR A 901 -10.54 -23.08 62.82
N THR A 902 -11.77 -23.37 62.34
CA THR A 902 -13.08 -23.51 63.06
C THR A 902 -13.64 -22.24 63.78
N THR A 903 -14.95 -22.06 64.03
CA THR A 903 -16.17 -22.92 63.90
C THR A 903 -17.45 -22.08 63.69
N ALA A 904 -18.55 -22.68 63.21
CA ALA A 904 -19.92 -22.13 63.30
C ALA A 904 -20.66 -22.59 64.58
N PRO A 905 -21.84 -22.04 64.91
CA PRO A 905 -23.06 -22.86 64.75
C PRO A 905 -24.34 -22.12 64.27
N GLU A 906 -25.42 -22.86 64.06
CA GLU A 906 -26.72 -22.41 63.50
C GLU A 906 -27.66 -21.71 64.51
N THR A 907 -28.68 -21.00 63.99
CA THR A 907 -30.05 -20.94 64.57
C THR A 907 -31.09 -20.74 63.44
N LYS A 908 -32.38 -21.03 63.69
CA LYS A 908 -33.42 -21.31 62.66
C LYS A 908 -34.67 -20.38 62.72
N PRO A 909 -35.67 -20.49 61.81
CA PRO A 909 -36.42 -19.34 61.27
C PRO A 909 -37.88 -19.25 61.81
N PRO A 910 -38.81 -18.46 61.22
CA PRO A 910 -39.49 -18.83 59.96
C PRO A 910 -39.83 -17.67 58.99
N PHE A 911 -40.19 -17.98 57.73
CA PHE A 911 -41.37 -17.43 57.01
C PHE A 911 -41.61 -18.13 55.66
N SER A 912 -42.85 -18.09 55.16
CA SER A 912 -43.35 -18.73 53.92
C SER A 912 -43.46 -17.70 52.78
N ALA A 913 -42.88 -17.90 51.59
CA ALA A 913 -43.17 -18.88 50.53
C ALA A 913 -44.37 -18.53 49.61
N GLN A 914 -44.07 -18.26 48.33
CA GLN A 914 -44.93 -18.62 47.19
C GLN A 914 -44.07 -18.89 45.93
N LYS A 915 -44.68 -19.41 44.87
CA LYS A 915 -44.05 -20.38 43.95
C LYS A 915 -44.49 -20.16 42.49
N ILE A 916 -43.52 -20.03 41.58
CA ILE A 916 -43.70 -20.19 40.13
C ILE A 916 -42.67 -21.24 39.65
N ALA A 917 -43.01 -22.05 38.66
CA ALA A 917 -42.26 -23.23 38.26
C ALA A 917 -41.74 -23.17 36.82
N ALA A 918 -40.65 -23.88 36.55
CA ALA A 918 -40.27 -24.30 35.20
C ALA A 918 -41.17 -25.45 34.71
N PRO A 919 -41.16 -25.75 33.41
CA PRO A 919 -40.73 -27.10 33.04
C PRO A 919 -39.72 -27.13 31.87
N SER A 920 -39.41 -28.35 31.42
CA SER A 920 -38.23 -28.73 30.62
C SER A 920 -38.46 -28.88 29.11
N SER A 921 -37.34 -29.12 28.42
CA SER A 921 -37.17 -29.41 26.99
C SER A 921 -38.06 -30.50 26.36
N THR A 922 -38.39 -30.29 25.08
CA THR A 922 -38.51 -31.35 24.05
C THR A 922 -38.03 -30.79 22.69
N ALA A 923 -37.49 -31.64 21.82
CA ALA A 923 -36.90 -31.24 20.53
C ALA A 923 -37.84 -31.44 19.33
N ALA A 924 -37.65 -30.62 18.29
CA ALA A 924 -38.22 -30.81 16.95
C ALA A 924 -37.33 -30.10 15.89
N THR A 925 -37.38 -30.53 14.64
CA THR A 925 -36.42 -30.15 13.58
C THR A 925 -37.12 -29.56 12.34
N SER A 926 -36.41 -28.69 11.61
CA SER A 926 -36.56 -28.39 10.16
C SER A 926 -37.68 -27.45 9.64
N ALA A 927 -37.54 -27.09 8.36
CA ALA A 927 -38.54 -26.54 7.40
C ALA A 927 -38.80 -25.01 7.33
N THR A 928 -37.92 -24.32 6.59
CA THR A 928 -38.17 -23.39 5.46
C THR A 928 -39.62 -22.93 5.15
N LYS A 929 -39.82 -21.60 5.10
CA LYS A 929 -40.68 -20.81 4.16
C LYS A 929 -40.30 -19.32 4.34
N ALA A 930 -40.04 -18.49 3.32
CA ALA A 930 -40.75 -18.15 2.07
C ALA A 930 -41.99 -17.27 2.29
N ALA A 931 -42.03 -16.13 1.59
CA ALA A 931 -43.00 -15.05 1.78
C ALA A 931 -44.35 -15.29 1.08
N ALA A 932 -45.38 -14.55 1.52
CA ALA A 932 -46.72 -14.49 0.94
C ALA A 932 -47.25 -13.03 0.99
N PRO A 933 -48.24 -12.65 0.15
CA PRO A 933 -48.41 -11.26 -0.29
C PRO A 933 -49.49 -10.45 0.44
N VAL A 934 -49.53 -9.15 0.15
CA VAL A 934 -50.70 -8.28 0.38
C VAL A 934 -51.13 -7.68 -0.96
N THR A 935 -52.42 -7.82 -1.28
CA THR A 935 -53.08 -7.21 -2.45
C THR A 935 -54.44 -6.70 -2.01
N ASP A 936 -54.76 -5.43 -2.23
CA ASP A 936 -56.14 -4.93 -2.21
C ASP A 936 -56.28 -3.60 -3.00
N THR A 937 -57.32 -3.51 -3.81
CA THR A 937 -57.55 -2.44 -4.81
C THR A 937 -59.03 -2.49 -5.28
N PRO A 938 -59.65 -1.39 -5.77
CA PRO A 938 -59.83 -0.05 -5.19
C PRO A 938 -61.34 0.37 -5.09
N ALA A 939 -61.64 1.56 -4.55
CA ALA A 939 -62.95 2.23 -4.70
C ALA A 939 -62.79 3.78 -4.71
N ALA A 940 -63.80 4.53 -5.20
CA ALA A 940 -63.57 5.88 -5.75
C ALA A 940 -64.46 7.04 -5.22
N VAL A 941 -63.82 8.22 -5.12
CA VAL A 941 -64.25 9.63 -5.35
C VAL A 941 -65.74 10.02 -5.22
N LYS A 942 -65.99 11.10 -4.45
CA LYS A 942 -67.02 12.12 -4.72
C LYS A 942 -66.48 13.53 -4.46
N ASN A 943 -66.96 14.52 -5.23
CA ASN A 943 -66.59 15.95 -5.16
C ASN A 943 -67.73 16.79 -4.54
N THR A 944 -67.42 17.95 -3.92
CA THR A 944 -67.89 19.30 -4.38
C THR A 944 -67.36 20.50 -3.52
N SER A 945 -66.87 21.54 -4.21
CA SER A 945 -66.90 23.00 -3.91
C SER A 945 -66.50 23.61 -2.53
N ALA A 946 -65.29 24.21 -2.46
CA ALA A 946 -64.94 25.65 -2.36
C ALA A 946 -65.89 26.68 -1.64
N PRO A 947 -65.41 27.85 -1.11
CA PRO A 947 -64.21 28.61 -1.53
C PRO A 947 -63.34 29.42 -0.49
N ILE A 948 -62.06 29.69 -0.85
CA ILE A 948 -61.25 30.94 -0.62
C ILE A 948 -60.96 31.38 0.87
N THR A 949 -59.71 31.62 1.36
CA THR A 949 -58.67 32.57 0.88
C THR A 949 -57.25 32.33 1.46
N LYS A 950 -56.21 32.82 0.76
CA LYS A 950 -54.87 33.32 1.21
C LYS A 950 -53.82 32.39 1.89
N THR A 951 -52.69 32.25 1.19
CA THR A 951 -51.34 31.83 1.66
C THR A 951 -50.55 33.01 2.27
N PRO A 952 -49.44 32.77 3.02
CA PRO A 952 -48.10 32.73 2.41
C PRO A 952 -47.20 31.57 2.92
N ALA A 953 -46.00 31.42 2.36
CA ALA A 953 -45.14 30.23 2.52
C ALA A 953 -43.77 30.50 3.20
N PRO A 954 -43.12 29.48 3.80
CA PRO A 954 -41.73 29.55 4.28
C PRO A 954 -40.72 29.27 3.15
N ALA A 955 -39.49 29.79 3.30
CA ALA A 955 -38.48 29.80 2.24
C ALA A 955 -37.58 28.55 2.20
N LYS A 956 -37.11 28.19 1.00
CA LYS A 956 -35.93 27.32 0.77
C LYS A 956 -34.80 28.15 0.16
N LYS A 957 -33.56 27.89 0.58
CA LYS A 957 -32.35 28.20 -0.21
C LYS A 957 -31.75 26.88 -0.69
N ALA A 958 -31.69 26.70 -2.00
CA ALA A 958 -30.94 25.65 -2.67
C ALA A 958 -30.15 26.32 -3.81
N ALA A 959 -28.91 25.89 -4.04
CA ALA A 959 -28.08 26.42 -5.13
C ALA A 959 -28.54 25.85 -6.49
N ALA A 960 -28.46 26.66 -7.54
CA ALA A 960 -28.82 26.25 -8.89
C ALA A 960 -27.62 25.62 -9.63
N PRO A 961 -27.83 24.59 -10.47
CA PRO A 961 -26.77 24.03 -11.31
C PRO A 961 -26.42 24.98 -12.46
N ILE A 962 -25.13 25.18 -12.72
CA ILE A 962 -24.64 25.99 -13.86
C ILE A 962 -24.24 25.06 -15.01
N THR A 963 -25.13 24.89 -15.98
CA THR A 963 -24.80 24.24 -17.26
C THR A 963 -24.22 25.26 -18.24
N LYS A 964 -22.98 25.06 -18.69
CA LYS A 964 -22.42 25.72 -19.88
C LYS A 964 -22.09 24.68 -20.94
N THR A 965 -22.79 24.74 -22.07
CA THR A 965 -22.59 23.83 -23.21
C THR A 965 -21.79 24.55 -24.32
N PRO A 966 -20.60 24.08 -24.71
CA PRO A 966 -19.91 24.58 -25.90
C PRO A 966 -20.62 24.14 -27.20
N ALA A 967 -20.61 25.01 -28.21
CA ALA A 967 -21.21 24.70 -29.52
C ALA A 967 -20.27 23.88 -30.43
N PRO A 968 -20.80 23.03 -31.34
CA PRO A 968 -19.98 22.14 -32.16
C PRO A 968 -19.35 22.83 -33.38
N ALA A 969 -18.02 22.91 -33.42
CA ALA A 969 -17.26 23.37 -34.59
C ALA A 969 -16.76 22.17 -35.43
N LYS A 970 -17.16 22.12 -36.71
CA LYS A 970 -16.70 21.08 -37.65
C LYS A 970 -15.34 21.42 -38.26
N LYS A 971 -14.38 20.48 -38.21
CA LYS A 971 -13.37 20.27 -39.25
C LYS A 971 -12.96 18.79 -39.25
N ALA A 972 -12.67 18.23 -40.42
CA ALA A 972 -12.47 16.80 -40.62
C ALA A 972 -11.00 16.44 -40.87
N ALA A 973 -10.61 15.23 -40.48
CA ALA A 973 -9.36 14.58 -40.87
C ALA A 973 -9.68 13.19 -41.46
N ALA A 974 -8.88 12.74 -42.44
CA ALA A 974 -9.20 11.56 -43.25
C ALA A 974 -8.65 10.24 -42.64
N PRO A 975 -9.33 9.09 -42.85
CA PRO A 975 -8.81 7.79 -42.44
C PRO A 975 -7.76 7.27 -43.44
N VAL A 976 -6.67 6.70 -42.93
CA VAL A 976 -5.70 5.92 -43.73
C VAL A 976 -5.89 4.44 -43.41
N THR A 977 -6.40 3.67 -44.37
CA THR A 977 -6.50 2.20 -44.28
C THR A 977 -5.14 1.53 -44.47
N LYS A 978 -4.97 0.34 -43.86
CA LYS A 978 -3.79 -0.53 -43.98
C LYS A 978 -4.18 -2.01 -43.87
N THR A 979 -4.42 -2.66 -45.01
CA THR A 979 -4.76 -4.10 -45.11
C THR A 979 -3.95 -4.75 -46.24
N PRO A 980 -3.25 -5.88 -46.01
CA PRO A 980 -2.59 -6.61 -47.08
C PRO A 980 -3.52 -7.63 -47.75
N ALA A 981 -3.11 -8.05 -48.94
CA ALA A 981 -3.53 -9.30 -49.57
C ALA A 981 -2.29 -10.20 -49.79
N PRO A 982 -2.43 -11.53 -49.95
CA PRO A 982 -1.34 -12.47 -49.73
C PRO A 982 -0.44 -12.74 -50.94
N ALA A 983 0.81 -13.15 -50.69
CA ALA A 983 1.74 -13.62 -51.71
C ALA A 983 1.91 -15.16 -51.64
N LYS A 984 1.29 -15.89 -52.56
CA LYS A 984 1.60 -17.30 -52.82
C LYS A 984 2.90 -17.43 -53.61
N LYS A 985 3.70 -18.48 -53.35
CA LYS A 985 4.65 -19.03 -54.33
C LYS A 985 4.51 -20.55 -54.41
N ALA A 986 4.44 -21.06 -55.64
CA ALA A 986 4.56 -22.47 -55.97
C ALA A 986 6.04 -22.83 -56.28
N ALA A 987 6.32 -24.10 -56.55
CA ALA A 987 7.66 -24.63 -56.82
C ALA A 987 7.73 -25.39 -58.16
N VAL A 988 8.88 -26.06 -58.44
CA VAL A 988 9.12 -27.05 -59.54
C VAL A 988 9.44 -26.42 -60.92
N PRO A 989 10.35 -26.94 -61.80
CA PRO A 989 11.39 -28.01 -61.68
C PRO A 989 12.84 -27.67 -62.19
N THR A 990 13.74 -28.68 -62.18
CA THR A 990 14.93 -28.92 -63.08
C THR A 990 16.21 -28.05 -62.93
N ALA A 991 17.45 -28.53 -63.18
CA ALA A 991 17.98 -29.84 -63.64
C ALA A 991 19.40 -30.21 -63.09
N THR A 992 19.75 -31.52 -63.21
CA THR A 992 21.09 -32.22 -63.24
C THR A 992 22.40 -31.42 -63.06
N THR A 993 23.41 -31.84 -62.27
CA THR A 993 24.19 -33.12 -62.22
C THR A 993 25.01 -33.21 -60.90
N GLY A 994 25.58 -34.34 -60.40
CA GLY A 994 25.54 -35.77 -60.78
C GLY A 994 26.58 -36.66 -60.02
N LYS A 995 26.50 -38.00 -60.20
CA LYS A 995 27.44 -39.11 -59.83
C LYS A 995 27.46 -39.75 -58.40
N LYS A 996 27.41 -41.11 -58.42
CA LYS A 996 27.79 -42.15 -57.42
C LYS A 996 26.95 -42.22 -56.11
N ALA A 997 26.14 -43.26 -55.85
CA ALA A 997 26.41 -44.69 -55.52
C ALA A 997 26.20 -44.94 -54.01
N THR A 998 25.68 -46.06 -53.46
CA THR A 998 25.34 -47.41 -53.99
C THR A 998 24.26 -48.08 -53.08
N THR A 999 23.54 -49.11 -53.59
CA THR A 999 22.87 -50.27 -52.90
C THR A 999 22.50 -50.26 -51.38
N SER A 1000 21.45 -50.91 -50.87
CA SER A 1000 20.24 -51.58 -51.44
C SER A 1000 19.29 -52.06 -50.31
N ALA A 1001 17.98 -51.86 -50.51
CA ALA A 1001 16.83 -52.76 -50.21
C ALA A 1001 16.66 -53.55 -48.86
N LYS A 1002 15.40 -53.51 -48.37
CA LYS A 1002 14.66 -54.52 -47.55
C LYS A 1002 15.03 -54.72 -46.04
N GLN A 1003 14.19 -55.34 -45.18
CA GLN A 1003 12.71 -55.38 -44.99
C GLN A 1003 12.36 -56.22 -43.73
N LEU A 1004 11.23 -55.94 -43.05
CA LEU A 1004 10.41 -56.86 -42.21
C LEU A 1004 10.91 -57.38 -40.83
N ALA A 1005 9.90 -57.64 -39.98
CA ALA A 1005 9.76 -58.68 -38.93
C ALA A 1005 10.21 -58.45 -37.45
N ALA A 1006 9.18 -58.43 -36.58
CA ALA A 1006 8.97 -59.24 -35.35
C ALA A 1006 9.85 -59.09 -34.07
N LEU A 1007 9.18 -58.67 -32.98
CA LEU A 1007 8.90 -59.40 -31.71
C LEU A 1007 9.43 -60.85 -31.53
N PRO A 1008 9.53 -61.43 -30.29
CA PRO A 1008 9.05 -60.95 -28.96
C PRO A 1008 9.97 -61.19 -27.72
N ALA A 1009 9.52 -60.68 -26.55
CA ALA A 1009 9.72 -61.23 -25.18
C ALA A 1009 11.16 -61.14 -24.55
N LYS A 1010 11.41 -61.37 -23.24
CA LYS A 1010 10.60 -61.93 -22.13
C LYS A 1010 11.15 -61.54 -20.72
N ALA A 1011 10.28 -61.51 -19.70
CA ALA A 1011 10.51 -61.74 -18.25
C ALA A 1011 11.48 -60.86 -17.39
N LEU A 1012 10.90 -60.27 -16.33
CA LEU A 1012 11.15 -60.46 -14.87
C LEU A 1012 12.46 -61.12 -14.34
N PRO A 1013 12.87 -60.91 -13.05
CA PRO A 1013 12.05 -60.50 -11.90
C PRO A 1013 12.66 -59.42 -10.95
N SER A 1014 11.94 -59.12 -9.86
CA SER A 1014 12.39 -58.36 -8.68
C SER A 1014 12.46 -59.25 -7.42
N ALA A 1015 13.34 -58.97 -6.44
CA ALA A 1015 13.18 -59.37 -5.02
C ALA A 1015 14.24 -58.84 -4.02
N LYS A 1016 13.73 -58.27 -2.91
CA LYS A 1016 14.11 -58.47 -1.47
C LYS A 1016 15.54 -58.24 -0.92
N LYS A 1017 15.58 -57.30 0.05
CA LYS A 1017 16.26 -57.29 1.38
C LYS A 1017 16.99 -58.57 1.86
N ALA A 1018 18.13 -58.40 2.56
CA ALA A 1018 18.36 -58.87 3.95
C ALA A 1018 19.68 -58.36 4.60
N THR A 1019 19.72 -58.30 5.95
CA THR A 1019 20.85 -58.45 6.93
C THR A 1019 22.30 -58.00 6.59
N SER A 1020 23.02 -57.16 7.35
CA SER A 1020 23.35 -57.12 8.80
C SER A 1020 24.56 -57.99 9.25
N ALA A 1021 25.69 -57.36 9.62
CA ALA A 1021 26.66 -57.85 10.63
C ALA A 1021 27.79 -56.81 11.00
N LYS A 1022 28.03 -56.64 12.32
CA LYS A 1022 29.31 -56.40 13.07
C LYS A 1022 30.40 -55.41 12.55
N THR A 1023 30.76 -54.34 13.31
CA THR A 1023 31.84 -54.25 14.36
C THR A 1023 33.27 -54.06 13.76
N ALA A 1024 34.16 -53.12 14.14
CA ALA A 1024 34.37 -52.38 15.42
C ALA A 1024 34.88 -50.90 15.27
N HIS A 1025 35.40 -50.33 16.38
CA HIS A 1025 35.93 -48.97 16.62
C HIS A 1025 37.15 -48.53 15.76
N SER A 1026 37.68 -47.29 15.74
CA SER A 1026 37.58 -46.18 16.72
C SER A 1026 37.76 -44.75 16.16
N ARG A 1027 37.42 -43.78 17.02
CA ARG A 1027 37.39 -42.31 16.95
C ARG A 1027 38.71 -41.56 16.59
N GLN A 1028 38.59 -40.52 15.74
CA GLN A 1028 39.13 -39.12 15.90
C GLN A 1028 40.67 -38.88 16.13
N PRO A 1029 41.16 -37.61 16.28
CA PRO A 1029 40.85 -36.33 15.60
C PRO A 1029 42.15 -35.54 15.21
N VAL A 1030 42.10 -34.19 15.28
CA VAL A 1030 43.19 -33.18 15.39
C VAL A 1030 43.57 -32.43 14.09
N ALA A 1031 43.92 -31.16 14.27
CA ALA A 1031 44.28 -30.17 13.26
C ALA A 1031 45.66 -29.53 13.57
N GLN A 1032 46.06 -28.48 12.81
CA GLN A 1032 47.37 -27.82 12.82
C GLN A 1032 48.50 -28.64 12.16
N LYS A 1033 49.59 -28.05 11.64
CA LYS A 1033 50.16 -26.69 11.80
C LYS A 1033 51.10 -26.34 10.62
N VAL A 1034 51.42 -25.05 10.43
CA VAL A 1034 52.70 -24.52 9.88
C VAL A 1034 52.99 -24.78 8.36
N SER A 1035 53.55 -23.84 7.56
CA SER A 1035 53.71 -22.37 7.69
C SER A 1035 54.23 -21.70 6.40
N ARG A 1036 54.20 -20.34 6.40
CA ARG A 1036 55.20 -19.40 5.81
C ARG A 1036 55.21 -19.10 4.29
N THR A 1037 55.62 -17.85 4.02
CA THR A 1037 56.41 -17.32 2.86
C THR A 1037 55.80 -17.33 1.44
N THR A 1038 55.85 -16.25 0.62
CA THR A 1038 56.12 -14.80 0.87
C THR A 1038 55.78 -13.94 -0.38
N THR A 1039 55.34 -12.69 -0.16
CA THR A 1039 55.54 -11.45 -0.98
C THR A 1039 55.31 -11.35 -2.51
N ALA A 1040 54.91 -10.12 -2.89
CA ALA A 1040 55.02 -9.44 -4.20
C ALA A 1040 53.99 -9.85 -5.28
N LYS A 1041 53.11 -8.93 -5.73
CA LYS A 1041 53.32 -7.70 -6.56
C LYS A 1041 53.84 -7.99 -7.97
N VAL A 1042 52.98 -7.74 -8.97
CA VAL A 1042 53.16 -6.76 -10.06
C VAL A 1042 51.93 -6.80 -11.00
N ALA A 1043 51.51 -5.63 -11.48
CA ALA A 1043 50.54 -5.43 -12.57
C ALA A 1043 51.12 -4.35 -13.51
N PRO A 1044 50.49 -3.97 -14.64
CA PRO A 1044 49.34 -4.56 -15.35
C PRO A 1044 49.68 -4.88 -16.83
N LYS A 1045 48.68 -5.24 -17.66
CA LYS A 1045 48.74 -4.95 -19.10
C LYS A 1045 47.34 -4.77 -19.71
N ARG A 1046 47.19 -3.75 -20.57
CA ARG A 1046 46.00 -3.50 -21.40
C ARG A 1046 45.97 -4.46 -22.61
N GLY A 1047 44.78 -4.83 -23.07
CA GLY A 1047 44.55 -5.50 -24.35
C GLY A 1047 43.08 -5.36 -24.75
N SER A 1048 42.81 -4.67 -25.85
CA SER A 1048 41.46 -4.29 -26.30
C SER A 1048 40.96 -5.14 -27.47
N LYS A 1049 39.64 -5.00 -27.73
CA LYS A 1049 38.78 -5.70 -28.71
C LYS A 1049 38.14 -6.99 -28.13
N GLN A 1050 36.83 -7.20 -28.28
CA GLN A 1050 35.90 -6.59 -29.25
C GLN A 1050 34.63 -6.08 -28.58
#